data_AF-A0A5C6DVP3-F1
#
_entry.id   AF-A0A5C6DVP3-F1
#
_cell.length_a   1.000
_cell.length_b   1.000
_cell.length_c   1.000
_cell.angle_alpha   90.00
_cell.angle_beta   90.00
_cell.angle_gamma   90.00
#
_symmetry.space_group_name_H-M   'P 1'
#
loop_
_entity.id
_entity.type
_entity.pdbx_description
1 polymer ?
#
loop_
_entity_poly.entity_id
_entity_poly.type
_entity_poly.pdbx_seq_one_letter_code
_entity_poly.pdbx_strand_id
1 'polypeptide(L)'
;MTLNNVTSAILSLVVRDLILLLVLLAVVTLLAGTKKVAYAVLKRNFVGYFGNPTGYVFLCIFVFLTSVAAFWPYEFFNQNLATLDQLNYWFPLIMLVFIPAITMSIWAEEKRQGTDELLLTLPADDFDIVIGKYMAAASIFTASLLFSQLSTFVTLAILTEGAVDTGLIFTTYLGYWFVGLAMIAIGMIASFLTGNLTVGFILGALFNAPLAFASLADSISPNQKIAQWLAASGIARPFDDFGRGVISLSSVGYFLLVAGVALYASMVLIGRRHWTGGKDGNTMAWHYIARVLALVAITAGAVTLFRNKDVVRYDATEGKVSSLADATKSLIRNLDSDRPIVIDAFISSDVPELYARTRYELVNLLKEFRSEAAKQERTIKVNLYDNIELFSEEAALAAERFGIEPVERMVREKGSFQRKRLIMGAAFRSGLEKVTVPIFEYGIPVEYELVRSINTVAEGSRKRVGIVATDARLMGGTVMQMMSMQQVEKHPLIDELAKQYDVEEVDLSGPVAPGMYDALLAVQPSSLAPDQFGRLVDAVKAGVPVAIFEDPIPFVNAYVTPTGQPKQSPGSMFGGGGPQPKGDIRELWEALEIESPGRAAMQGMYSPDLVWQQYNPYPNLEMNINDLWVFVKDDAPGVKKGEALSDQHPITSKLREVLALYTGAVRATGSTTLKHTPLLKTGSMSGLISMDKVTRILQGQSTLEREIDSVSPGLTIAMAIEGESLSGSKALAEDEEKDDATAESDDAGDGKESAMAPVKAVYVADMDMMLPVFLQIRADPEQAAEMRFQFQNVTFLLNAIDWLTGETEFIEVRKHEPIFASLKMIDAVKEEASSEVRKKSKAFQDESDATVREAQEKMDAGLKSLREELEKLQKEGADGRISRAEIQAKVQEFQTRQEREQRMLDVKQTKTEREMQKNIREIQRVADQKVTAIQNQVKAAAVVLPCIPPLIVGVIVFASRRLRERENISKSRLK
;
A
#
# COMPACT_ATOMS: atom_id res chain seq x y z
N MET A 1 -17.76 -5.70 22.16
CA MET A 1 -16.64 -6.43 21.51
C MET A 1 -15.32 -5.65 21.58
N THR A 2 -15.33 -4.34 21.37
CA THR A 2 -14.12 -3.47 21.34
C THR A 2 -13.26 -3.49 22.61
N LEU A 3 -13.85 -3.43 23.82
CA LEU A 3 -13.07 -3.47 25.07
C LEU A 3 -12.26 -4.76 25.25
N ASN A 4 -12.78 -5.91 24.79
CA ASN A 4 -12.09 -7.20 24.89
C ASN A 4 -10.87 -7.29 23.98
N ASN A 5 -10.90 -6.61 22.83
CA ASN A 5 -9.76 -6.58 21.91
C ASN A 5 -8.65 -5.69 22.44
N VAL A 6 -9.00 -4.53 23.01
CA VAL A 6 -8.04 -3.63 23.66
C VAL A 6 -7.37 -4.31 24.85
N THR A 7 -8.13 -5.00 25.71
CA THR A 7 -7.54 -5.73 26.85
C THR A 7 -6.67 -6.89 26.40
N SER A 8 -7.03 -7.61 25.34
CA SER A 8 -6.19 -8.64 24.72
C SER A 8 -4.86 -8.08 24.21
N ALA A 9 -4.89 -6.94 23.49
CA ALA A 9 -3.68 -6.28 23.01
C ALA A 9 -2.77 -5.83 24.16
N ILE A 10 -3.35 -5.25 25.22
CA ILE A 10 -2.60 -4.87 26.44
C ILE A 10 -2.00 -6.11 27.10
N LEU A 11 -2.75 -7.21 27.20
CA LEU A 11 -2.24 -8.45 27.77
C LEU A 11 -1.06 -9.02 26.95
N SER A 12 -1.15 -8.99 25.62
CA SER A 12 -0.06 -9.40 24.73
C SER A 12 1.21 -8.58 24.98
N LEU A 13 1.09 -7.25 25.07
CA LEU A 13 2.22 -6.38 25.40
C LEU A 13 2.81 -6.72 26.77
N VAL A 14 1.96 -6.83 27.81
CA VAL A 14 2.39 -7.14 29.17
C VAL A 14 3.10 -8.49 29.23
N VAL A 15 2.68 -9.49 28.46
CA VAL A 15 3.38 -10.78 28.38
C VAL A 15 4.78 -10.61 27.78
N ARG A 16 4.93 -9.85 26.69
CA ARG A 16 6.24 -9.57 26.08
C ARG A 16 7.15 -8.78 27.04
N ASP A 17 6.61 -7.76 27.71
CA ASP A 17 7.34 -6.97 28.70
C ASP A 17 7.70 -7.81 29.93
N LEU A 18 6.85 -8.75 30.34
CA LEU A 18 7.13 -9.65 31.47
C LEU A 18 8.29 -10.59 31.13
N ILE A 19 8.42 -11.07 29.90
CA ILE A 19 9.59 -11.84 29.46
C ILE A 19 10.85 -10.99 29.58
N LEU A 20 10.83 -9.75 29.10
CA LEU A 20 11.96 -8.82 29.23
C LEU A 20 12.30 -8.54 30.70
N LEU A 21 11.30 -8.29 31.54
CA LEU A 21 11.46 -8.06 32.97
C LEU A 21 12.00 -9.28 33.72
N LEU A 22 11.61 -10.50 33.34
CA LEU A 22 12.16 -11.73 33.89
C LEU A 22 13.64 -11.88 33.52
N VAL A 23 14.02 -11.55 32.29
CA VAL A 23 15.43 -11.54 31.87
C VAL A 23 16.23 -10.51 32.68
N LEU A 24 15.70 -9.29 32.84
CA LEU A 24 16.33 -8.25 33.66
C LEU A 24 16.44 -8.67 35.13
N LEU A 25 15.40 -9.31 35.68
CA LEU A 25 15.41 -9.82 37.04
C LEU A 25 16.43 -10.94 37.21
N ALA A 26 16.58 -11.83 36.22
CA ALA A 26 17.63 -12.86 36.21
C ALA A 26 19.04 -12.24 36.20
N VAL A 27 19.25 -11.15 35.44
CA VAL A 27 20.51 -10.40 35.46
C VAL A 27 20.76 -9.77 36.83
N VAL A 28 19.75 -9.16 37.45
CA VAL A 28 19.86 -8.55 38.78
C VAL A 28 20.08 -9.60 39.86
N THR A 29 19.43 -10.76 39.81
CA THR A 29 19.63 -11.85 40.80
C THR A 29 21.00 -12.49 40.65
N LEU A 30 21.49 -12.68 39.42
CA LEU A 30 22.85 -13.14 39.15
C LEU A 30 23.88 -12.14 39.70
N LEU A 31 23.66 -10.84 39.51
CA LEU A 31 24.50 -9.79 40.07
C LEU A 31 24.43 -9.75 41.61
N ALA A 32 23.25 -9.97 42.21
CA ALA A 32 23.09 -10.06 43.66
C ALA A 32 23.81 -11.27 44.27
N GLY A 33 23.82 -12.41 43.56
CA GLY A 33 24.49 -13.63 43.98
C GLY A 33 26.01 -13.57 43.83
N THR A 34 26.51 -13.01 42.72
CA THR A 34 27.94 -12.95 42.41
C THR A 34 28.66 -11.74 43.01
N LYS A 35 28.03 -10.55 43.01
CA LYS A 35 28.63 -9.26 43.39
C LYS A 35 27.71 -8.46 44.33
N LYS A 36 27.74 -8.84 45.62
CA LYS A 36 26.89 -8.22 46.66
C LYS A 36 27.04 -6.70 46.78
N VAL A 37 28.25 -6.18 46.57
CA VAL A 37 28.52 -4.73 46.66
C VAL A 37 27.82 -3.97 45.53
N ALA A 38 27.93 -4.46 44.29
CA ALA A 38 27.27 -3.86 43.13
C ALA A 38 25.74 -3.78 43.31
N TYR A 39 25.14 -4.84 43.86
CA TYR A 39 23.71 -4.86 44.17
C TYR A 39 23.33 -3.85 45.27
N ALA A 40 24.15 -3.72 46.31
CA ALA A 40 23.90 -2.73 47.37
C ALA A 40 23.94 -1.30 46.83
N VAL A 41 24.90 -0.99 45.95
CA VAL A 41 25.01 0.30 45.26
C VAL A 41 23.79 0.54 44.35
N LEU A 42 23.38 -0.47 43.57
CA LEU A 42 22.20 -0.40 42.73
C LEU A 42 20.96 -0.05 43.55
N LYS A 43 20.68 -0.85 44.59
CA LYS A 43 19.52 -0.69 45.46
C LYS A 43 19.49 0.68 46.13
N ARG A 44 20.64 1.15 46.65
CA ARG A 44 20.75 2.47 47.30
C ARG A 44 20.37 3.60 46.35
N ASN A 45 20.93 3.61 45.14
CA ASN A 45 20.71 4.70 44.19
C ASN A 45 19.31 4.64 43.56
N PHE A 46 18.81 3.45 43.22
CA PHE A 46 17.46 3.27 42.67
C PHE A 46 16.36 3.69 43.67
N VAL A 47 16.44 3.19 44.92
CA VAL A 47 15.47 3.55 45.97
C VAL A 47 15.63 5.01 46.37
N GLY A 48 16.84 5.55 46.36
CA GLY A 48 17.11 6.97 46.63
C GLY A 48 16.42 7.89 45.61
N TYR A 49 16.44 7.52 44.33
CA TYR A 49 15.78 8.28 43.26
C TYR A 49 14.25 8.31 43.42
N PHE A 50 13.62 7.15 43.55
CA PHE A 50 12.15 7.03 43.68
C PHE A 50 11.62 7.34 45.09
N GLY A 51 12.50 7.49 46.09
CA GLY A 51 12.15 8.01 47.41
C GLY A 51 12.03 9.54 47.45
N ASN A 52 12.46 10.23 46.38
CA ASN A 52 12.35 11.67 46.24
C ASN A 52 11.20 12.04 45.27
N PRO A 53 10.29 12.95 45.65
CA PRO A 53 9.22 13.42 44.76
C PRO A 53 9.71 13.95 43.41
N THR A 54 10.92 14.52 43.39
CA THR A 54 11.55 15.04 42.15
C THR A 54 11.68 13.97 41.06
N GLY A 55 11.94 12.71 41.42
CA GLY A 55 12.04 11.61 40.45
C GLY A 55 10.77 11.37 39.65
N TYR A 56 9.60 11.57 40.27
CA TYR A 56 8.29 11.46 39.60
C TYR A 56 7.95 12.66 38.72
N VAL A 57 8.43 13.86 39.09
CA VAL A 57 8.33 15.04 38.22
C VAL A 57 9.15 14.83 36.94
N PHE A 58 10.37 14.29 37.06
CA PHE A 58 11.18 13.91 35.90
C PHE A 58 10.50 12.85 35.03
N LEU A 59 9.90 11.82 35.64
CA LEU A 59 9.14 10.81 34.92
C LEU A 59 7.96 11.45 34.16
N CYS A 60 7.21 12.34 34.81
CA CYS A 60 6.11 13.07 34.19
C CYS A 60 6.56 13.90 32.99
N ILE A 61 7.68 14.63 33.10
CA ILE A 61 8.24 15.43 31.99
C ILE A 61 8.67 14.53 30.84
N PHE A 62 9.32 13.40 31.11
CA PHE A 62 9.73 12.44 30.09
C PHE A 62 8.53 11.91 29.31
N VAL A 63 7.51 11.45 30.04
CA VAL A 63 6.27 10.94 29.45
C VAL A 63 5.59 12.02 28.62
N PHE A 64 5.44 13.23 29.17
CA PHE A 64 4.88 14.38 28.46
C PHE A 64 5.61 14.63 27.13
N LEU A 65 6.94 14.73 27.14
CA LEU A 65 7.73 14.96 25.94
C LEU A 65 7.56 13.84 24.91
N THR A 66 7.56 12.57 25.35
CA THR A 66 7.34 11.43 24.44
C THR A 66 5.94 11.40 23.85
N SER A 67 4.90 11.70 24.65
CA SER A 67 3.51 11.75 24.18
C SER A 67 3.26 12.91 23.21
N VAL A 68 3.83 14.08 23.48
CA VAL A 68 3.77 15.23 22.56
C VAL A 68 4.46 14.88 21.24
N ALA A 69 5.66 14.31 21.29
CA ALA A 69 6.38 13.92 20.08
C ALA A 69 5.65 12.85 19.25
N ALA A 70 4.96 11.90 19.90
CA ALA A 70 4.22 10.85 19.21
C ALA A 70 2.91 11.35 18.56
N PHE A 71 2.09 12.11 19.30
CA PHE A 71 0.70 12.37 18.90
C PHE A 71 0.37 13.81 18.49
N TRP A 72 1.21 14.78 18.87
CA TRP A 72 0.95 16.19 18.55
C TRP A 72 1.13 16.54 17.06
N PRO A 73 2.15 16.03 16.35
CA PRO A 73 2.37 16.32 14.94
C PRO A 73 1.11 16.07 14.08
N TYR A 74 0.96 16.84 13.01
CA TYR A 74 -0.21 16.73 12.14
C TYR A 74 -0.17 15.43 11.32
N GLU A 75 1.05 15.02 10.96
CA GLU A 75 1.39 13.88 10.13
C GLU A 75 0.84 12.56 10.70
N PHE A 76 0.78 12.41 12.03
CA PHE A 76 0.30 11.18 12.66
C PHE A 76 -1.16 10.85 12.28
N PHE A 77 -2.06 11.84 12.37
CA PHE A 77 -3.47 11.64 12.00
C PHE A 77 -3.71 11.67 10.50
N ASN A 78 -2.84 12.37 9.75
CA ASN A 78 -2.93 12.46 8.29
C ASN A 78 -2.42 11.18 7.61
N GLN A 79 -1.45 10.46 8.18
CA GLN A 79 -0.98 9.20 7.62
C GLN A 79 -1.96 8.05 7.91
N ASN A 80 -2.78 8.17 8.96
CA ASN A 80 -3.71 7.14 9.41
C ASN A 80 -3.04 5.78 9.68
N LEU A 81 -1.77 5.80 10.09
CA LEU A 81 -0.98 4.63 10.45
C LEU A 81 -0.67 4.66 11.94
N ALA A 82 -0.84 3.53 12.63
CA ALA A 82 -0.50 3.38 14.04
C ALA A 82 1.00 3.05 14.24
N THR A 83 1.88 3.88 13.69
CA THR A 83 3.35 3.77 13.82
C THR A 83 3.89 4.80 14.81
N LEU A 84 5.18 4.70 15.16
CA LEU A 84 5.88 5.61 16.06
C LEU A 84 6.92 6.47 15.33
N ASP A 85 6.75 6.70 14.03
CA ASP A 85 7.75 7.38 13.20
C ASP A 85 8.03 8.81 13.68
N GLN A 86 6.98 9.52 14.10
CA GLN A 86 7.11 10.86 14.67
C GLN A 86 7.90 10.84 15.97
N LEU A 87 7.67 9.84 16.83
CA LEU A 87 8.46 9.67 18.06
C LEU A 87 9.90 9.29 17.72
N ASN A 88 10.13 8.36 16.79
CA ASN A 88 11.45 7.93 16.32
C ASN A 88 12.31 9.10 15.86
N TYR A 89 11.71 10.07 15.17
CA TYR A 89 12.39 11.27 14.71
C TYR A 89 12.83 12.19 15.87
N TRP A 90 11.96 12.44 16.85
CA TRP A 90 12.24 13.35 17.97
C TRP A 90 12.96 12.68 19.16
N PHE A 91 12.94 11.35 19.25
CA PHE A 91 13.44 10.60 20.39
C PHE A 91 14.93 10.88 20.70
N PRO A 92 15.87 10.93 19.72
CA PRO A 92 17.27 11.25 20.00
C PRO A 92 17.45 12.61 20.69
N LEU A 93 16.64 13.61 20.34
CA LEU A 93 16.67 14.93 20.96
C LEU A 93 16.15 14.90 22.39
N ILE A 94 15.06 14.18 22.65
CA ILE A 94 14.53 13.97 24.01
C ILE A 94 15.60 13.30 24.89
N MET A 95 16.28 12.28 24.36
CA MET A 95 17.34 11.55 25.06
C MET A 95 18.58 12.40 25.33
N LEU A 96 18.92 13.32 24.42
CA LEU A 96 20.04 14.24 24.61
C LEU A 96 19.87 15.14 25.83
N VAL A 97 18.62 15.42 26.24
CA VAL A 97 18.31 16.20 27.45
C VAL A 97 18.08 15.26 28.64
N PHE A 98 17.34 14.17 28.45
CA PHE A 98 16.92 13.28 29.53
C PHE A 98 18.07 12.46 30.12
N ILE A 99 18.96 11.91 29.28
CA ILE A 99 20.07 11.09 29.76
C ILE A 99 21.05 11.90 30.61
N PRO A 100 21.52 13.08 30.20
CA PRO A 100 22.39 13.90 31.07
C PRO A 100 21.72 14.30 32.38
N ALA A 101 20.39 14.49 32.40
CA ALA A 101 19.67 14.77 33.64
C ALA A 101 19.71 13.59 34.63
N ILE A 102 19.65 12.35 34.13
CA ILE A 102 19.80 11.14 34.95
C ILE A 102 21.28 10.95 35.37
N THR A 103 22.23 11.16 34.46
CA THR A 103 23.63 10.81 34.70
C THR A 103 24.42 11.89 35.44
N MET A 104 24.00 13.16 35.39
CA MET A 104 24.77 14.29 35.94
C MET A 104 25.09 14.11 37.43
N SER A 105 24.18 13.53 38.22
CA SER A 105 24.33 13.37 39.67
C SER A 105 25.04 12.09 40.09
N ILE A 106 25.27 11.13 39.18
CA ILE A 106 25.81 9.81 39.53
C ILE A 106 27.18 9.90 40.21
N TRP A 107 28.06 10.79 39.74
CA TRP A 107 29.40 11.00 40.30
C TRP A 107 29.59 12.42 40.82
N ALA A 108 29.07 13.43 40.11
CA ALA A 108 29.27 14.83 40.50
C ALA A 108 28.66 15.15 41.88
N GLU A 109 27.55 14.52 42.27
CA GLU A 109 26.93 14.76 43.57
C GLU A 109 27.78 14.24 44.73
N GLU A 110 28.41 13.07 44.58
CA GLU A 110 29.28 12.50 45.61
C GLU A 110 30.57 13.32 45.75
N LYS A 111 31.12 13.83 44.64
CA LYS A 111 32.23 14.79 44.66
C LYS A 111 31.84 16.10 45.33
N ARG A 112 30.65 16.62 45.03
CA ARG A 112 30.12 17.85 45.63
C ARG A 112 29.92 17.72 47.14
N GLN A 113 29.46 16.56 47.60
CA GLN A 113 29.22 16.28 49.02
C GLN A 113 30.46 15.81 49.78
N GLY A 114 31.59 15.59 49.10
CA GLY A 114 32.80 15.00 49.71
C GLY A 114 32.65 13.54 50.14
N THR A 115 31.55 12.89 49.74
CA THR A 115 31.27 11.48 50.06
C THR A 115 31.96 10.50 49.11
N ASP A 116 32.59 11.02 48.05
CA ASP A 116 33.45 10.25 47.15
C ASP A 116 34.57 9.55 47.94
N GLU A 117 35.24 10.23 48.89
CA GLU A 117 36.30 9.64 49.72
C GLU A 117 35.83 8.44 50.58
N LEU A 118 34.59 8.50 51.09
CA LEU A 118 33.97 7.42 51.85
C LEU A 118 33.63 6.22 50.96
N LEU A 119 33.18 6.48 49.74
CA LEU A 119 32.90 5.42 48.78
C LEU A 119 34.20 4.76 48.28
N LEU A 120 35.27 5.56 48.17
CA LEU A 120 36.59 5.16 47.70
C LEU A 120 37.42 4.38 48.74
N THR A 121 37.04 4.42 50.03
CA THR A 121 37.68 3.68 51.13
C THR A 121 36.99 2.35 51.47
N LEU A 122 35.87 2.04 50.82
CA LEU A 122 35.22 0.74 50.96
C LEU A 122 36.07 -0.37 50.33
N PRO A 123 36.13 -1.59 50.92
CA PRO A 123 36.81 -2.74 50.36
C PRO A 123 35.99 -3.34 49.20
N ALA A 124 35.83 -2.56 48.13
CA ALA A 124 35.01 -2.86 46.97
C ALA A 124 35.85 -2.74 45.69
N ASP A 125 35.61 -3.64 44.75
CA ASP A 125 36.24 -3.59 43.43
C ASP A 125 35.68 -2.42 42.60
N ASP A 126 36.53 -1.78 41.81
CA ASP A 126 36.17 -0.61 40.98
C ASP A 126 35.03 -0.97 40.01
N PHE A 127 35.06 -2.19 39.46
CA PHE A 127 34.03 -2.71 38.57
C PHE A 127 32.66 -2.79 39.27
N ASP A 128 32.63 -3.23 40.53
CA ASP A 128 31.38 -3.43 41.27
C ASP A 128 30.66 -2.10 41.54
N ILE A 129 31.41 -1.03 41.77
CA ILE A 129 30.86 0.31 41.96
C ILE A 129 30.32 0.86 40.65
N VAL A 130 31.11 0.79 39.56
CA VAL A 130 30.73 1.34 38.25
C VAL A 130 29.49 0.62 37.71
N ILE A 131 29.48 -0.72 37.72
CA ILE A 131 28.34 -1.50 37.23
C ILE A 131 27.09 -1.29 38.11
N GLY A 132 27.26 -1.16 39.43
CA GLY A 132 26.15 -0.90 40.35
C GLY A 132 25.47 0.45 40.08
N LYS A 133 26.25 1.52 39.82
CA LYS A 133 25.73 2.84 39.45
C LYS A 133 25.12 2.85 38.05
N TYR A 134 25.75 2.19 37.09
CA TYR A 134 25.22 2.05 35.74
C TYR A 134 23.86 1.33 35.75
N MET A 135 23.77 0.19 36.44
CA MET A 135 22.52 -0.58 36.54
C MET A 135 21.42 0.19 37.29
N ALA A 136 21.78 1.06 38.26
CA ALA A 136 20.80 1.95 38.89
C ALA A 136 20.22 2.97 37.89
N ALA A 137 21.07 3.65 37.13
CA ALA A 137 20.65 4.60 36.11
C ALA A 137 19.85 3.92 34.99
N ALA A 138 20.32 2.75 34.52
CA ALA A 138 19.61 1.92 33.55
C ALA A 138 18.23 1.48 34.07
N SER A 139 18.10 1.14 35.36
CA SER A 139 16.81 0.75 35.96
C SER A 139 15.85 1.93 36.09
N ILE A 140 16.34 3.13 36.44
CA ILE A 140 15.55 4.38 36.46
C ILE A 140 15.04 4.70 35.05
N PHE A 141 15.91 4.59 34.05
CA PHE A 141 15.56 4.78 32.65
C PHE A 141 14.54 3.73 32.18
N THR A 142 14.76 2.44 32.49
CA THR A 142 13.85 1.35 32.13
C THR A 142 12.45 1.57 32.73
N ALA A 143 12.35 2.00 33.99
CA ALA A 143 11.07 2.31 34.62
C ALA A 143 10.36 3.50 33.93
N SER A 144 11.12 4.53 33.55
CA SER A 144 10.58 5.69 32.82
C SER A 144 10.08 5.29 31.42
N LEU A 145 10.84 4.42 30.75
CA LEU A 145 10.55 3.92 29.42
C LEU A 145 9.33 2.99 29.40
N LEU A 146 9.22 2.04 30.34
CA LEU A 146 8.06 1.16 30.47
C LEU A 146 6.77 1.95 30.73
N PHE A 147 6.86 3.00 31.55
CA PHE A 147 5.71 3.86 31.78
C PHE A 147 5.30 4.62 30.51
N SER A 148 6.26 5.18 29.77
CA SER A 148 6.02 5.79 28.45
C SER A 148 5.41 4.78 27.46
N GLN A 149 5.96 3.56 27.38
CA GLN A 149 5.48 2.48 26.52
C GLN A 149 4.02 2.11 26.81
N LEU A 150 3.70 1.85 28.07
CA LEU A 150 2.34 1.51 28.48
C LEU A 150 1.36 2.63 28.10
N SER A 151 1.75 3.88 28.34
CA SER A 151 0.86 5.01 28.06
C SER A 151 0.64 5.22 26.57
N THR A 152 1.71 5.23 25.77
CA THR A 152 1.63 5.36 24.30
C THR A 152 0.85 4.20 23.70
N PHE A 153 1.11 2.98 24.17
CA PHE A 153 0.42 1.77 23.70
C PHE A 153 -1.08 1.81 24.02
N VAL A 154 -1.48 2.21 25.22
CA VAL A 154 -2.92 2.32 25.57
C VAL A 154 -3.62 3.32 24.66
N THR A 155 -3.01 4.47 24.38
CA THR A 155 -3.56 5.44 23.42
C THR A 155 -3.72 4.83 22.03
N LEU A 156 -2.69 4.14 21.51
CA LEU A 156 -2.75 3.49 20.20
C LEU A 156 -3.77 2.33 20.17
N ALA A 157 -3.86 1.53 21.22
CA ALA A 157 -4.82 0.43 21.32
C ALA A 157 -6.27 0.94 21.31
N ILE A 158 -6.53 2.10 21.92
CA ILE A 158 -7.84 2.76 21.87
C ILE A 158 -8.13 3.25 20.44
N LEU A 159 -7.17 3.92 19.79
CA LEU A 159 -7.36 4.47 18.44
C LEU A 159 -7.52 3.42 17.35
N THR A 160 -6.91 2.25 17.53
CA THR A 160 -6.95 1.10 16.60
C THR A 160 -8.05 0.09 16.94
N GLU A 161 -8.86 0.33 17.98
CA GLU A 161 -9.83 -0.61 18.54
C GLU A 161 -9.24 -1.99 18.89
N GLY A 162 -7.98 -2.02 19.33
CA GLY A 162 -7.25 -3.22 19.71
C GLY A 162 -6.47 -3.90 18.56
N ALA A 163 -6.52 -3.38 17.34
CA ALA A 163 -5.73 -3.88 16.21
C ALA A 163 -4.35 -3.22 16.09
N VAL A 164 -3.70 -2.94 17.22
CA VAL A 164 -2.35 -2.36 17.28
C VAL A 164 -1.31 -3.45 17.09
N ASP A 165 -0.28 -3.18 16.29
CA ASP A 165 0.84 -4.12 16.12
C ASP A 165 1.70 -4.14 17.40
N THR A 166 1.44 -5.10 18.28
CA THR A 166 2.17 -5.19 19.57
C THR A 166 3.65 -5.49 19.37
N GLY A 167 3.99 -6.15 18.27
CA GLY A 167 5.36 -6.47 17.90
C GLY A 167 6.18 -5.26 17.50
N LEU A 168 5.64 -4.41 16.62
CA LEU A 168 6.26 -3.16 16.18
C LEU A 168 6.53 -2.22 17.36
N ILE A 169 5.55 -2.05 18.25
CA ILE A 169 5.71 -1.16 19.41
C ILE A 169 6.75 -1.71 20.38
N PHE A 170 6.68 -3.00 20.72
CA PHE A 170 7.64 -3.64 21.63
C PHE A 170 9.09 -3.51 21.12
N THR A 171 9.31 -3.79 19.84
CA THR A 171 10.64 -3.71 19.22
C THR A 171 11.17 -2.30 19.10
N THR A 172 10.31 -1.33 18.78
CA THR A 172 10.68 0.10 18.76
C THR A 172 11.14 0.55 20.16
N TYR A 173 10.39 0.19 21.20
CA TYR A 173 10.75 0.49 22.60
C TYR A 173 11.98 -0.30 23.07
N LEU A 174 12.20 -1.52 22.59
CA LEU A 174 13.44 -2.26 22.80
C LEU A 174 14.65 -1.53 22.17
N GLY A 175 14.47 -0.93 20.99
CA GLY A 175 15.44 -0.05 20.37
C GLY A 175 15.75 1.18 21.23
N TYR A 176 14.71 1.87 21.72
CA TYR A 176 14.86 2.99 22.65
C TYR A 176 15.62 2.59 23.93
N TRP A 177 15.38 1.38 24.42
CA TRP A 177 16.07 0.82 25.58
C TRP A 177 17.58 0.69 25.32
N PHE A 178 17.97 0.05 24.21
CA PHE A 178 19.38 -0.08 23.83
C PHE A 178 20.08 1.26 23.58
N VAL A 179 19.39 2.20 22.93
CA VAL A 179 19.89 3.58 22.74
C VAL A 179 20.18 4.23 24.10
N GLY A 180 19.23 4.16 25.03
CA GLY A 180 19.40 4.74 26.35
C GLY A 180 20.53 4.10 27.16
N LEU A 181 20.70 2.77 27.10
CA LEU A 181 21.82 2.08 27.75
C LEU A 181 23.17 2.60 27.27
N ALA A 182 23.37 2.72 25.95
CA ALA A 182 24.59 3.25 25.38
C ALA A 182 24.84 4.71 25.81
N MET A 183 23.81 5.56 25.74
CA MET A 183 23.92 6.97 26.11
C MET A 183 24.18 7.18 27.61
N ILE A 184 23.60 6.34 28.49
CA ILE A 184 23.85 6.37 29.94
C ILE A 184 25.31 6.06 30.25
N ALA A 185 25.88 5.04 29.59
CA ALA A 185 27.28 4.68 29.77
C ALA A 185 28.22 5.85 29.39
N ILE A 186 27.91 6.57 28.30
CA ILE A 186 28.65 7.78 27.89
C ILE A 186 28.41 8.93 28.87
N GLY A 187 27.17 9.15 29.30
CA GLY A 187 26.82 10.22 30.25
C GLY A 187 27.48 10.06 31.63
N MET A 188 27.78 8.83 32.05
CA MET A 188 28.54 8.55 33.27
C MET A 188 29.98 9.07 33.20
N ILE A 189 30.63 8.99 32.03
CA ILE A 189 31.98 9.52 31.81
C ILE A 189 31.97 11.04 32.06
N ALA A 190 30.97 11.74 31.53
CA ALA A 190 30.85 13.19 31.69
C ALA A 190 30.65 13.62 33.16
N SER A 191 29.79 12.91 33.91
CA SER A 191 29.60 13.17 35.34
C SER A 191 30.89 12.96 36.15
N PHE A 192 31.78 12.06 35.69
CA PHE A 192 33.08 11.84 36.33
C PHE A 192 34.03 13.03 36.22
N LEU A 193 33.94 13.81 35.14
CA LEU A 193 34.90 14.89 34.84
C LEU A 193 34.68 16.17 35.65
N THR A 194 33.61 16.25 36.44
CA THR A 194 33.21 17.48 37.14
C THR A 194 32.56 17.19 38.50
N GLY A 195 32.70 18.13 39.45
CA GLY A 195 31.97 18.13 40.73
C GLY A 195 30.71 19.00 40.71
N ASN A 196 30.39 19.64 39.59
CA ASN A 196 29.21 20.52 39.46
C ASN A 196 28.15 19.85 38.57
N LEU A 197 26.93 19.69 39.10
CA LEU A 197 25.79 19.09 38.40
C LEU A 197 25.51 19.76 37.05
N THR A 198 25.55 21.10 36.97
CA THR A 198 25.27 21.84 35.75
C THR A 198 26.31 21.56 34.67
N VAL A 199 27.59 21.52 35.05
CA VAL A 199 28.68 21.17 34.12
C VAL A 199 28.57 19.70 33.71
N GLY A 200 28.16 18.82 34.62
CA GLY A 200 27.95 17.40 34.35
C GLY A 200 26.83 17.17 33.33
N PHE A 201 25.75 17.95 33.42
CA PHE A 201 24.68 17.97 32.44
C PHE A 201 25.17 18.43 31.06
N ILE A 202 25.88 19.57 30.99
CA ILE A 202 26.37 20.13 29.72
C ILE A 202 27.37 19.17 29.04
N LEU A 203 28.33 18.62 29.78
CA LEU A 203 29.28 17.66 29.25
C LEU A 203 28.60 16.35 28.85
N GLY A 204 27.60 15.90 29.59
CA GLY A 204 26.81 14.71 29.27
C GLY A 204 26.05 14.87 27.96
N ALA A 205 25.44 16.04 27.73
CA ALA A 205 24.78 16.37 26.47
C ALA A 205 25.81 16.45 25.34
N LEU A 206 26.94 17.13 25.55
CA LEU A 206 28.00 17.29 24.55
C LEU A 206 28.59 15.95 24.11
N PHE A 207 28.83 15.01 25.03
CA PHE A 207 29.38 13.69 24.69
C PHE A 207 28.39 12.79 23.97
N ASN A 208 27.09 12.97 24.22
CA ASN A 208 26.03 12.24 23.52
C ASN A 208 25.59 12.90 22.20
N ALA A 209 25.96 14.17 21.96
CA ALA A 209 25.58 14.92 20.77
C ALA A 209 26.01 14.25 19.45
N PRO A 210 27.23 13.70 19.29
CA PRO A 210 27.60 12.99 18.06
C PRO A 210 26.70 11.78 17.76
N LEU A 211 26.27 11.08 18.81
CA LEU A 211 25.37 9.92 18.68
C LEU A 211 23.94 10.35 18.27
N ALA A 212 23.46 11.48 18.81
CA ALA A 212 22.12 12.00 18.57
C ALA A 212 21.97 12.77 17.24
N PHE A 213 23.00 13.52 16.82
CA PHE A 213 22.96 14.38 15.62
C PHE A 213 23.60 13.75 14.38
N ALA A 214 23.99 12.48 14.43
CA ALA A 214 24.61 11.83 13.27
C ALA A 214 23.72 11.82 12.01
N SER A 215 22.40 11.85 12.16
CA SER A 215 21.45 11.98 11.03
C SER A 215 21.42 13.39 10.42
N LEU A 216 21.89 14.41 11.13
CA LEU A 216 21.97 15.81 10.69
C LEU A 216 23.41 16.20 10.32
N ALA A 217 24.33 15.23 10.24
CA ALA A 217 25.76 15.49 10.04
C ALA A 217 26.06 16.26 8.75
N ASP A 218 25.29 16.02 7.68
CA ASP A 218 25.44 16.69 6.38
C ASP A 218 25.06 18.19 6.45
N SER A 219 24.15 18.57 7.35
CA SER A 219 23.74 19.97 7.56
C SER A 219 24.67 20.73 8.52
N ILE A 220 25.42 20.01 9.36
CA ILE A 220 26.21 20.59 10.46
C ILE A 220 27.69 20.77 10.07
N SER A 221 28.25 19.92 9.20
CA SER A 221 29.66 19.99 8.82
C SER A 221 29.86 20.22 7.32
N PRO A 222 30.53 21.32 6.90
CA PRO A 222 30.84 21.55 5.49
C PRO A 222 31.90 20.57 4.92
N ASN A 223 32.52 19.73 5.74
CA ASN A 223 33.49 18.72 5.29
C ASN A 223 32.81 17.35 5.12
N GLN A 224 32.56 16.96 3.88
CA GLN A 224 31.92 15.68 3.52
C GLN A 224 32.57 14.45 4.16
N LYS A 225 33.90 14.42 4.37
CA LYS A 225 34.56 13.25 4.99
C LYS A 225 34.25 13.11 6.48
N ILE A 226 34.14 14.24 7.18
CA ILE A 226 33.79 14.27 8.61
C ILE A 226 32.30 13.99 8.78
N ALA A 227 31.47 14.56 7.90
CA ALA A 227 30.03 14.28 7.84
C ALA A 227 29.75 12.79 7.61
N GLN A 228 30.41 12.16 6.63
CA GLN A 228 30.27 10.72 6.36
C GLN A 228 30.75 9.84 7.53
N TRP A 229 31.83 10.22 8.22
CA TRP A 229 32.33 9.50 9.38
C TRP A 229 31.39 9.61 10.60
N LEU A 230 30.85 10.81 10.85
CA LEU A 230 29.83 11.06 11.87
C LEU A 230 28.53 10.31 11.57
N ALA A 231 28.04 10.36 10.33
CA ALA A 231 26.87 9.63 9.88
C ALA A 231 27.07 8.10 10.00
N ALA A 232 28.27 7.60 9.74
CA ALA A 232 28.61 6.18 9.91
C ALA A 232 28.67 5.72 11.37
N SER A 233 28.95 6.64 12.30
CA SER A 233 29.01 6.41 13.75
C SER A 233 27.69 6.72 14.49
N GLY A 234 26.62 7.01 13.74
CA GLY A 234 25.33 7.42 14.27
C GLY A 234 24.45 6.31 14.83
N ILE A 235 23.59 6.67 15.79
CA ILE A 235 22.51 5.80 16.31
C ILE A 235 21.45 5.50 15.25
N ALA A 236 21.23 6.43 14.31
CA ALA A 236 20.07 6.40 13.43
C ALA A 236 19.93 5.10 12.64
N ARG A 237 21.03 4.59 12.06
CA ARG A 237 20.96 3.38 11.21
C ARG A 237 20.74 2.09 12.00
N PRO A 238 21.47 1.80 13.11
CA PRO A 238 21.13 0.67 13.97
C PRO A 238 19.74 0.77 14.61
N PHE A 239 19.29 2.00 14.91
CA PHE A 239 17.96 2.22 15.47
C PHE A 239 16.82 1.99 14.45
N ASP A 240 17.06 2.31 13.18
CA ASP A 240 16.08 2.17 12.09
C ASP A 240 15.57 0.73 11.90
N ASP A 241 16.35 -0.30 12.23
CA ASP A 241 15.87 -1.68 12.24
C ASP A 241 14.79 -1.88 13.32
N PHE A 242 15.04 -1.41 14.54
CA PHE A 242 14.08 -1.52 15.64
C PHE A 242 12.81 -0.71 15.39
N GLY A 243 12.94 0.50 14.84
CA GLY A 243 11.80 1.37 14.51
C GLY A 243 10.86 0.77 13.46
N ARG A 244 11.34 -0.14 12.61
CA ARG A 244 10.57 -0.87 11.59
C ARG A 244 10.08 -2.25 12.08
N GLY A 245 10.38 -2.60 13.32
CA GLY A 245 9.95 -3.86 13.91
C GLY A 245 10.89 -5.05 13.75
N VAL A 246 12.11 -4.80 13.26
CA VAL A 246 13.12 -5.83 13.00
C VAL A 246 14.16 -5.85 14.12
N ILE A 247 14.34 -7.01 14.74
CA ILE A 247 15.45 -7.25 15.66
C ILE A 247 16.59 -7.88 14.87
N SER A 248 17.65 -7.10 14.62
CA SER A 248 18.88 -7.58 14.00
C SER A 248 20.01 -7.74 15.02
N LEU A 249 20.81 -8.80 14.85
CA LEU A 249 21.96 -9.04 15.71
C LEU A 249 23.01 -7.93 15.59
N SER A 250 23.17 -7.37 14.39
CA SER A 250 24.08 -6.25 14.14
C SER A 250 23.72 -5.00 14.94
N SER A 251 22.43 -4.64 15.00
CA SER A 251 21.96 -3.47 15.72
C SER A 251 22.04 -3.64 17.24
N VAL A 252 21.69 -4.82 17.77
CA VAL A 252 21.90 -5.14 19.20
C VAL A 252 23.38 -5.09 19.56
N GLY A 253 24.23 -5.72 18.74
CA GLY A 253 25.68 -5.75 18.94
C GLY A 253 26.30 -4.36 18.97
N TYR A 254 25.86 -3.46 18.08
CA TYR A 254 26.31 -2.07 18.05
C TYR A 254 26.13 -1.36 19.41
N PHE A 255 24.91 -1.34 19.94
CA PHE A 255 24.63 -0.62 21.19
C PHE A 255 25.35 -1.23 22.40
N LEU A 256 25.42 -2.57 22.47
CA LEU A 256 26.13 -3.26 23.55
C LEU A 256 27.64 -3.00 23.51
N LEU A 257 28.25 -2.97 22.33
CA LEU A 257 29.67 -2.68 22.18
C LEU A 257 29.99 -1.23 22.56
N VAL A 258 29.15 -0.27 22.15
CA VAL A 258 29.30 1.15 22.54
C VAL A 258 29.19 1.31 24.06
N ALA A 259 28.17 0.70 24.67
CA ALA A 259 28.02 0.70 26.13
C ALA A 259 29.24 0.07 26.83
N GLY A 260 29.73 -1.07 26.33
CA GLY A 260 30.91 -1.76 26.86
C GLY A 260 32.17 -0.90 26.85
N VAL A 261 32.44 -0.21 25.73
CA VAL A 261 33.59 0.72 25.61
C VAL A 261 33.46 1.88 26.59
N ALA A 262 32.29 2.49 26.71
CA ALA A 262 32.06 3.62 27.59
C ALA A 262 32.15 3.23 29.09
N LEU A 263 31.67 2.03 29.45
CA LEU A 263 31.84 1.47 30.79
C LEU A 263 33.30 1.15 31.10
N TYR A 264 34.06 0.61 30.14
CA TYR A 264 35.49 0.41 30.29
C TYR A 264 36.24 1.75 30.48
N ALA A 265 35.89 2.78 29.71
CA ALA A 265 36.44 4.12 29.90
C ALA A 265 36.12 4.69 31.30
N SER A 266 34.89 4.48 31.79
CA SER A 266 34.49 4.86 33.16
C SER A 266 35.31 4.12 34.21
N MET A 267 35.62 2.84 34.00
CA MET A 267 36.51 2.05 34.87
C MET A 267 37.94 2.59 34.86
N VAL A 268 38.48 2.98 33.70
CA VAL A 268 39.81 3.59 33.61
C VAL A 268 39.88 4.92 34.38
N LEU A 269 38.82 5.73 34.29
CA LEU A 269 38.75 7.01 34.99
C LEU A 269 38.70 6.85 36.51
N ILE A 270 37.98 5.86 37.04
CA ILE A 270 37.99 5.57 38.49
C ILE A 270 39.34 4.99 38.91
N GLY A 271 39.92 4.12 38.08
CA GLY A 271 41.20 3.47 38.31
C GLY A 271 42.38 4.44 38.30
N ARG A 272 42.24 5.64 37.71
CA ARG A 272 43.26 6.70 37.67
C ARG A 272 43.93 6.93 39.03
N ARG A 273 43.16 6.79 40.12
CA ARG A 273 43.62 6.92 41.51
C ARG A 273 44.74 5.97 41.93
N HIS A 274 44.81 4.78 41.34
CA HIS A 274 45.79 3.74 41.72
C HIS A 274 47.18 3.99 41.13
N TRP A 275 47.28 4.77 40.04
CA TRP A 275 48.52 4.92 39.28
C TRP A 275 49.02 6.37 39.17
N THR A 276 48.21 7.39 39.44
CA THR A 276 48.67 8.81 39.37
C THR A 276 49.65 9.23 40.48
N GLY A 277 49.77 8.46 41.56
CA GLY A 277 50.70 8.76 42.67
C GLY A 277 52.07 8.09 42.61
N GLY A 278 52.30 7.17 41.65
CA GLY A 278 53.54 6.39 41.53
C GLY A 278 54.54 6.95 40.51
N LYS A 279 55.80 6.48 40.57
CA LYS A 279 56.88 6.85 39.60
C LYS A 279 56.51 6.56 38.13
N ASP A 280 55.61 5.61 37.89
CA ASP A 280 55.13 5.18 36.57
C ASP A 280 53.78 5.81 36.16
N GLY A 281 53.32 6.85 36.84
CA GLY A 281 51.98 7.41 36.61
C GLY A 281 51.76 7.99 35.20
N ASN A 282 52.81 8.56 34.59
CA ASN A 282 52.72 9.12 33.24
C ASN A 282 52.75 8.03 32.15
N THR A 283 53.53 6.96 32.33
CA THR A 283 53.58 5.83 31.40
C THR A 283 52.29 5.01 31.42
N MET A 284 51.72 4.78 32.60
CA MET A 284 50.42 4.10 32.75
C MET A 284 49.26 4.86 32.11
N ALA A 285 49.30 6.21 32.10
CA ALA A 285 48.31 7.04 31.41
C ALA A 285 48.21 6.70 29.92
N TRP A 286 49.38 6.67 29.25
CA TRP A 286 49.47 6.37 27.84
C TRP A 286 49.05 4.93 27.53
N HIS A 287 49.34 3.97 28.40
CA HIS A 287 48.87 2.59 28.24
C HIS A 287 47.35 2.47 28.29
N TYR A 288 46.68 3.15 29.24
CA TYR A 288 45.22 3.12 29.32
C TYR A 288 44.56 3.87 28.16
N ILE A 289 45.10 5.02 27.74
CA ILE A 289 44.64 5.73 26.54
C ILE A 289 44.79 4.82 25.31
N ALA A 290 45.95 4.17 25.13
CA ALA A 290 46.17 3.24 24.03
C ALA A 290 45.22 2.03 24.06
N ARG A 291 44.90 1.49 25.24
CA ARG A 291 43.92 0.40 25.39
C ARG A 291 42.50 0.85 25.05
N VAL A 292 42.09 2.04 25.49
CA VAL A 292 40.78 2.61 25.13
C VAL A 292 40.70 2.83 23.62
N LEU A 293 41.73 3.41 23.01
CA LEU A 293 41.78 3.63 21.55
C LEU A 293 41.79 2.29 20.77
N ALA A 294 42.53 1.30 21.23
CA ALA A 294 42.54 -0.04 20.63
C ALA A 294 41.17 -0.72 20.76
N LEU A 295 40.51 -0.60 21.91
CA LEU A 295 39.17 -1.13 22.13
C LEU A 295 38.15 -0.43 21.21
N VAL A 296 38.23 0.88 21.07
CA VAL A 296 37.41 1.65 20.11
C VAL A 296 37.64 1.15 18.68
N ALA A 297 38.90 0.91 18.27
CA ALA A 297 39.21 0.40 16.94
C ALA A 297 38.69 -1.03 16.73
N ILE A 298 38.82 -1.92 17.71
CA ILE A 298 38.26 -3.28 17.68
C ILE A 298 36.74 -3.24 17.59
N THR A 299 36.09 -2.39 18.39
CA THR A 299 34.64 -2.19 18.36
C THR A 299 34.18 -1.66 17.01
N ALA A 300 34.86 -0.65 16.44
CA ALA A 300 34.54 -0.15 15.11
C ALA A 300 34.70 -1.23 14.03
N GLY A 301 35.74 -2.06 14.12
CA GLY A 301 35.93 -3.22 13.24
C GLY A 301 34.82 -4.27 13.38
N ALA A 302 34.45 -4.63 14.61
CA ALA A 302 33.37 -5.58 14.91
C ALA A 302 32.01 -5.07 14.42
N VAL A 303 31.70 -3.79 14.64
CA VAL A 303 30.48 -3.15 14.12
C VAL A 303 30.43 -3.20 12.59
N THR A 304 31.55 -2.92 11.93
CA THR A 304 31.63 -2.97 10.46
C THR A 304 31.41 -4.39 9.95
N LEU A 305 31.97 -5.39 10.64
CA LEU A 305 31.80 -6.80 10.30
C LEU A 305 30.35 -7.24 10.49
N PHE A 306 29.75 -6.98 11.66
CA PHE A 306 28.35 -7.34 11.93
C PHE A 306 27.38 -6.64 10.98
N ARG A 307 27.67 -5.40 10.58
CA ARG A 307 26.85 -4.66 9.61
C ARG A 307 26.91 -5.25 8.20
N ASN A 308 28.04 -5.81 7.81
CA ASN A 308 28.18 -6.43 6.49
C ASN A 308 27.66 -7.88 6.46
N LYS A 309 27.64 -8.58 7.61
CA LYS A 309 27.20 -9.97 7.74
C LYS A 309 26.07 -10.10 8.77
N ASP A 310 24.93 -9.48 8.47
CA ASP A 310 23.76 -9.49 9.35
C ASP A 310 22.93 -10.78 9.14
N VAL A 311 23.40 -11.90 9.69
CA VAL A 311 22.85 -13.24 9.42
C VAL A 311 21.50 -13.48 10.13
N VAL A 312 21.27 -12.85 11.28
CA VAL A 312 20.08 -13.08 12.11
C VAL A 312 19.26 -11.80 12.19
N ARG A 313 18.15 -11.79 11.43
CA ARG A 313 17.12 -10.74 11.43
C ARG A 313 15.78 -11.40 11.71
N TYR A 314 15.06 -10.87 12.70
CA TYR A 314 13.72 -11.35 13.05
C TYR A 314 12.73 -10.20 12.96
N ASP A 315 11.75 -10.33 12.06
CA ASP A 315 10.61 -9.43 11.99
C ASP A 315 9.57 -9.81 13.06
N ALA A 316 9.47 -8.98 14.09
CA ALA A 316 8.58 -9.19 15.21
C ALA A 316 7.16 -8.62 14.97
N THR A 317 6.94 -7.92 13.86
CA THR A 317 5.66 -7.30 13.51
C THR A 317 4.58 -8.36 13.28
N GLU A 318 3.36 -8.06 13.70
CA GLU A 318 2.20 -8.94 13.52
C GLU A 318 1.74 -8.96 12.07
N GLY A 319 1.78 -7.79 11.41
CA GLY A 319 1.40 -7.64 10.01
C GLY A 319 2.47 -8.01 9.00
N LYS A 320 3.65 -8.46 9.45
CA LYS A 320 4.83 -8.78 8.61
C LYS A 320 5.20 -7.64 7.65
N VAL A 321 5.06 -6.41 8.15
CA VAL A 321 5.29 -5.17 7.37
C VAL A 321 6.75 -4.95 6.98
N SER A 322 7.67 -5.71 7.58
CA SER A 322 9.10 -5.69 7.32
C SER A 322 9.62 -7.05 6.85
N SER A 323 8.75 -7.87 6.27
CA SER A 323 9.09 -9.16 5.66
C SER A 323 8.83 -9.12 4.16
N LEU A 324 9.70 -9.80 3.41
CA LEU A 324 9.51 -10.02 1.97
C LEU A 324 8.72 -11.31 1.73
N ALA A 325 7.98 -11.36 0.62
CA ALA A 325 7.37 -12.58 0.12
C ALA A 325 8.43 -13.67 -0.13
N ASP A 326 8.05 -14.93 0.03
CA ASP A 326 9.00 -16.04 -0.17
C ASP A 326 9.45 -16.16 -1.64
N ALA A 327 8.58 -15.78 -2.58
CA ALA A 327 8.92 -15.61 -4.00
C ALA A 327 10.01 -14.54 -4.17
N THR A 328 9.85 -13.35 -3.56
CA THR A 328 10.87 -12.28 -3.58
C THR A 328 12.21 -12.74 -3.03
N LYS A 329 12.24 -13.48 -1.92
CA LYS A 329 13.49 -14.03 -1.35
C LYS A 329 14.16 -15.04 -2.29
N SER A 330 13.36 -15.83 -3.00
CA SER A 330 13.84 -16.81 -3.97
C SER A 330 14.45 -16.12 -5.19
N LEU A 331 13.78 -15.07 -5.71
CA LEU A 331 14.30 -14.25 -6.80
C LEU A 331 15.61 -13.56 -6.41
N ILE A 332 15.69 -12.94 -5.24
CA ILE A 332 16.93 -12.31 -4.74
C ILE A 332 18.07 -13.34 -4.65
N ARG A 333 17.79 -14.56 -4.20
CA ARG A 333 18.80 -15.63 -4.12
C ARG A 333 19.35 -16.01 -5.50
N ASN A 334 18.50 -15.99 -6.52
CA ASN A 334 18.81 -16.38 -7.89
C ASN A 334 19.48 -15.28 -8.72
N LEU A 335 19.53 -14.03 -8.23
CA LEU A 335 20.24 -12.93 -8.89
C LEU A 335 21.71 -13.26 -9.15
N ASP A 336 22.25 -12.82 -10.27
CA ASP A 336 23.69 -12.95 -10.57
C ASP A 336 24.53 -12.14 -9.55
N SER A 337 25.58 -12.76 -8.98
CA SER A 337 26.50 -12.09 -8.04
C SER A 337 27.34 -11.02 -8.73
N ASP A 338 27.63 -11.20 -10.00
CA ASP A 338 28.64 -10.41 -10.71
C ASP A 338 28.04 -9.12 -11.31
N ARG A 339 26.71 -9.00 -11.29
CA ARG A 339 25.96 -7.84 -11.78
C ARG A 339 25.28 -7.08 -10.63
N PRO A 340 25.91 -6.02 -10.09
CA PRO A 340 25.30 -5.26 -9.01
C PRO A 340 24.11 -4.44 -9.50
N ILE A 341 23.00 -4.53 -8.77
CA ILE A 341 21.79 -3.76 -9.04
C ILE A 341 21.84 -2.46 -8.22
N VAL A 342 21.64 -1.34 -8.89
CA VAL A 342 21.58 -0.01 -8.26
C VAL A 342 20.15 0.52 -8.35
N ILE A 343 19.60 0.88 -7.21
CA ILE A 343 18.27 1.48 -7.07
C ILE A 343 18.43 2.90 -6.56
N ASP A 344 18.03 3.88 -7.36
CA ASP A 344 17.96 5.29 -6.98
C ASP A 344 16.50 5.67 -6.76
N ALA A 345 16.08 5.83 -5.50
CA ALA A 345 14.70 6.11 -5.11
C ALA A 345 14.54 7.55 -4.62
N PHE A 346 13.53 8.25 -5.12
CA PHE A 346 13.27 9.67 -4.86
C PHE A 346 11.87 9.84 -4.28
N ILE A 347 11.79 10.42 -3.09
CA ILE A 347 10.54 10.61 -2.34
C ILE A 347 10.47 12.04 -1.81
N SER A 348 9.43 12.78 -2.24
CA SER A 348 9.21 14.16 -1.80
C SER A 348 8.84 14.26 -0.31
N SER A 349 9.09 15.42 0.31
CA SER A 349 8.76 15.69 1.71
C SER A 349 7.26 15.81 1.99
N ASP A 350 6.50 16.45 1.09
CA ASP A 350 5.03 16.53 1.17
C ASP A 350 4.41 15.40 0.35
N VAL A 351 3.95 14.35 1.03
CA VAL A 351 3.23 13.22 0.43
C VAL A 351 1.78 13.24 0.95
N PRO A 352 0.77 13.22 0.07
CA PRO A 352 -0.64 13.22 0.49
C PRO A 352 -1.01 12.01 1.37
N GLU A 353 -2.05 12.16 2.21
CA GLU A 353 -2.59 11.10 3.09
C GLU A 353 -2.78 9.77 2.34
N LEU A 354 -3.32 9.81 1.12
CA LEU A 354 -3.57 8.64 0.29
C LEU A 354 -2.31 7.79 0.06
N TYR A 355 -1.15 8.43 -0.11
CA TYR A 355 0.13 7.78 -0.44
C TYR A 355 1.02 7.51 0.78
N ALA A 356 0.55 7.82 2.00
CA ALA A 356 1.33 7.62 3.22
C ALA A 356 1.74 6.16 3.43
N ARG A 357 0.80 5.22 3.19
CA ARG A 357 1.05 3.78 3.25
C ARG A 357 2.09 3.37 2.21
N THR A 358 1.91 3.76 0.96
CA THR A 358 2.81 3.45 -0.16
C THR A 358 4.23 3.95 0.11
N ARG A 359 4.37 5.17 0.64
CA ARG A 359 5.67 5.73 1.06
C ARG A 359 6.33 4.86 2.14
N TYR A 360 5.60 4.52 3.19
CA TYR A 360 6.12 3.72 4.30
C TYR A 360 6.56 2.32 3.81
N GLU A 361 5.74 1.68 2.98
CA GLU A 361 6.03 0.38 2.38
C GLU A 361 7.27 0.45 1.47
N LEU A 362 7.37 1.44 0.58
CA LEU A 362 8.52 1.63 -0.31
C LEU A 362 9.84 1.77 0.45
N VAL A 363 9.88 2.67 1.45
CA VAL A 363 11.09 2.89 2.24
C VAL A 363 11.51 1.62 2.98
N ASN A 364 10.53 0.90 3.55
CA ASN A 364 10.81 -0.33 4.29
C ASN A 364 11.29 -1.46 3.38
N LEU A 365 10.58 -1.71 2.28
CA LEU A 365 10.95 -2.74 1.32
C LEU A 365 12.34 -2.47 0.74
N LEU A 366 12.64 -1.26 0.27
CA LEU A 366 13.98 -0.94 -0.26
C LEU A 366 15.11 -1.29 0.73
N LYS A 367 14.90 -1.04 2.02
CA LYS A 367 15.86 -1.40 3.07
C LYS A 367 15.92 -2.91 3.31
N GLU A 368 14.80 -3.63 3.22
CA GLU A 368 14.77 -5.09 3.35
C GLU A 368 15.37 -5.81 2.13
N PHE A 369 15.11 -5.34 0.90
CA PHE A 369 15.76 -5.83 -0.32
C PHE A 369 17.29 -5.75 -0.21
N ARG A 370 17.81 -4.60 0.24
CA ARG A 370 19.25 -4.43 0.50
C ARG A 370 19.77 -5.43 1.53
N SER A 371 19.00 -5.69 2.59
CA SER A 371 19.40 -6.54 3.71
C SER A 371 19.36 -8.03 3.32
N GLU A 372 18.32 -8.48 2.63
CA GLU A 372 18.20 -9.86 2.15
C GLU A 372 19.22 -10.15 1.04
N ALA A 373 19.51 -9.20 0.15
CA ALA A 373 20.57 -9.36 -0.84
C ALA A 373 21.94 -9.51 -0.18
N ALA A 374 22.28 -8.67 0.80
CA ALA A 374 23.55 -8.75 1.51
C ALA A 374 23.74 -10.10 2.24
N LYS A 375 22.65 -10.67 2.78
CA LYS A 375 22.64 -11.99 3.41
C LYS A 375 22.97 -13.13 2.44
N GLN A 376 22.55 -13.00 1.17
CA GLN A 376 22.81 -13.98 0.11
C GLN A 376 24.08 -13.68 -0.70
N GLU A 377 24.95 -12.78 -0.22
CA GLU A 377 26.14 -12.31 -0.92
C GLU A 377 25.85 -11.71 -2.31
N ARG A 378 24.64 -11.15 -2.49
CA ARG A 378 24.21 -10.41 -3.69
C ARG A 378 24.33 -8.91 -3.46
N THR A 379 24.56 -8.16 -4.54
CA THR A 379 24.76 -6.71 -4.46
C THR A 379 23.53 -5.94 -4.96
N ILE A 380 22.68 -5.50 -4.03
CA ILE A 380 21.65 -4.48 -4.28
C ILE A 380 22.04 -3.21 -3.53
N LYS A 381 22.46 -2.18 -4.27
CA LYS A 381 22.78 -0.86 -3.72
C LYS A 381 21.56 0.05 -3.81
N VAL A 382 21.10 0.53 -2.66
CA VAL A 382 19.97 1.47 -2.57
C VAL A 382 20.48 2.86 -2.20
N ASN A 383 20.28 3.83 -3.11
CA ASN A 383 20.44 5.26 -2.88
C ASN A 383 19.03 5.83 -2.63
N LEU A 384 18.71 6.08 -1.36
CA LEU A 384 17.41 6.58 -0.95
C LEU A 384 17.49 8.10 -0.69
N TYR A 385 16.84 8.88 -1.54
CA TYR A 385 16.64 10.32 -1.40
C TYR A 385 15.24 10.55 -0.81
N ASP A 386 15.14 10.55 0.51
CA ASP A 386 13.89 10.75 1.25
C ASP A 386 13.76 12.20 1.74
N ASN A 387 12.53 12.71 1.76
CA ASN A 387 12.17 14.09 2.12
C ASN A 387 12.78 15.17 1.22
N ILE A 388 12.85 14.92 -0.10
CA ILE A 388 13.35 15.94 -1.05
C ILE A 388 12.32 17.06 -1.25
N GLU A 389 12.81 18.29 -1.41
CA GLU A 389 11.97 19.41 -1.83
C GLU A 389 11.79 19.38 -3.35
N LEU A 390 10.62 19.79 -3.85
CA LEU A 390 10.28 19.70 -5.29
C LEU A 390 11.19 20.52 -6.21
N PHE A 391 11.93 21.48 -5.65
CA PHE A 391 12.84 22.38 -6.38
C PHE A 391 14.30 22.22 -5.93
N SER A 392 14.67 21.08 -5.34
CA SER A 392 16.05 20.81 -4.90
C SER A 392 16.93 20.25 -6.03
N GLU A 393 18.25 20.20 -5.81
CA GLU A 393 19.20 19.59 -6.75
C GLU A 393 18.91 18.09 -6.96
N GLU A 394 18.43 17.40 -5.93
CA GLU A 394 18.04 15.99 -6.01
C GLU A 394 16.81 15.78 -6.90
N ALA A 395 15.83 16.68 -6.84
CA ALA A 395 14.65 16.64 -7.71
C ALA A 395 15.03 16.92 -9.18
N ALA A 396 15.94 17.86 -9.41
CA ALA A 396 16.50 18.11 -10.75
C ALA A 396 17.26 16.88 -11.29
N LEU A 397 18.07 16.24 -10.44
CA LEU A 397 18.78 15.01 -10.79
C LEU A 397 17.82 13.86 -11.12
N ALA A 398 16.71 13.73 -10.39
CA ALA A 398 15.66 12.75 -10.66
C ALA A 398 15.04 12.95 -12.05
N ALA A 399 14.68 14.19 -12.39
CA ALA A 399 14.09 14.54 -13.68
C ALA A 399 15.09 14.37 -14.83
N GLU A 400 16.27 15.01 -14.75
CA GLU A 400 17.24 15.05 -15.86
C GLU A 400 17.88 13.68 -16.15
N ARG A 401 18.22 12.92 -15.10
CA ARG A 401 18.96 11.66 -15.27
C ARG A 401 18.05 10.45 -15.42
N PHE A 402 16.90 10.49 -14.74
CA PHE A 402 16.04 9.32 -14.60
C PHE A 402 14.67 9.48 -15.26
N GLY A 403 14.25 10.69 -15.60
CA GLY A 403 12.91 10.97 -16.14
C GLY A 403 11.82 10.92 -15.06
N ILE A 404 12.19 11.08 -13.78
CA ILE A 404 11.27 11.05 -12.64
C ILE A 404 10.87 12.50 -12.36
N GLU A 405 9.73 12.91 -12.91
CA GLU A 405 9.18 14.26 -12.74
C GLU A 405 8.09 14.31 -11.65
N PRO A 406 7.85 15.47 -11.02
CA PRO A 406 6.77 15.62 -10.06
C PRO A 406 5.40 15.42 -10.72
N VAL A 407 4.63 14.48 -10.19
CA VAL A 407 3.30 14.12 -10.69
C VAL A 407 2.23 14.91 -9.94
N GLU A 408 1.27 15.47 -10.67
CA GLU A 408 0.10 16.12 -10.09
C GLU A 408 -1.01 15.12 -9.74
N ARG A 409 -1.54 15.24 -8.53
CA ARG A 409 -2.71 14.50 -8.04
C ARG A 409 -3.72 15.44 -7.41
N MET A 410 -5.00 15.18 -7.67
CA MET A 410 -6.11 15.85 -7.00
C MET A 410 -6.36 15.11 -5.70
N VAL A 411 -6.11 15.76 -4.57
CA VAL A 411 -6.27 15.15 -3.25
C VAL A 411 -7.24 15.94 -2.41
N ARG A 412 -8.06 15.25 -1.62
CA ARG A 412 -8.99 15.90 -0.70
C ARG A 412 -8.33 16.07 0.68
N GLU A 413 -7.88 17.28 0.99
CA GLU A 413 -7.34 17.62 2.31
C GLU A 413 -8.13 18.78 2.93
N LYS A 414 -8.47 18.65 4.22
CA LYS A 414 -9.20 19.67 5.01
C LYS A 414 -10.51 20.14 4.36
N GLY A 415 -11.21 19.24 3.68
CA GLY A 415 -12.49 19.56 3.03
C GLY A 415 -12.38 20.30 1.71
N SER A 416 -11.18 20.44 1.15
CA SER A 416 -10.95 21.05 -0.15
C SER A 416 -10.18 20.09 -1.06
N PHE A 417 -10.61 19.99 -2.32
CA PHE A 417 -9.78 19.39 -3.35
C PHE A 417 -8.62 20.34 -3.67
N GLN A 418 -7.40 19.84 -3.51
CA GLN A 418 -6.17 20.56 -3.83
C GLN A 418 -5.38 19.75 -4.83
N ARG A 419 -4.78 20.43 -5.82
CA ARG A 419 -3.75 19.81 -6.66
C ARG A 419 -2.45 19.82 -5.88
N LYS A 420 -1.94 18.65 -5.55
CA LYS A 420 -0.61 18.47 -4.97
C LYS A 420 0.33 17.84 -5.98
N ARG A 421 1.58 18.27 -5.94
CA ARG A 421 2.68 17.68 -6.70
C ARG A 421 3.51 16.84 -5.76
N LEU A 422 3.80 15.60 -6.15
CA LEU A 422 4.68 14.72 -5.38
C LEU A 422 5.66 13.98 -6.28
N ILE A 423 6.77 13.56 -5.70
CA ILE A 423 7.74 12.64 -6.32
C ILE A 423 7.74 11.37 -5.47
N MET A 424 7.51 10.22 -6.09
CA MET A 424 7.60 8.92 -5.44
C MET A 424 7.99 7.89 -6.49
N GLY A 425 9.20 8.00 -7.03
CA GLY A 425 9.69 7.18 -8.14
C GLY A 425 11.02 6.51 -7.82
N ALA A 426 11.40 5.52 -8.63
CA ALA A 426 12.69 4.86 -8.51
C ALA A 426 13.27 4.46 -9.88
N ALA A 427 14.59 4.52 -10.01
CA ALA A 427 15.31 4.02 -11.16
C ALA A 427 16.17 2.81 -10.78
N PHE A 428 16.08 1.76 -11.59
CA PHE A 428 16.77 0.48 -11.43
C PHE A 428 17.78 0.34 -12.53
N ARG A 429 19.00 -0.05 -12.18
CA ARG A 429 20.12 -0.17 -13.14
C ARG A 429 20.94 -1.42 -12.85
N SER A 430 21.33 -2.12 -13.90
CA SER A 430 22.26 -3.23 -13.86
C SER A 430 23.03 -3.28 -15.18
N GLY A 431 24.35 -3.01 -15.15
CA GLY A 431 25.13 -2.87 -16.38
C GLY A 431 24.61 -1.74 -17.28
N LEU A 432 24.17 -2.10 -18.50
CA LEU A 432 23.58 -1.18 -19.48
C LEU A 432 22.04 -1.10 -19.38
N GLU A 433 21.41 -2.04 -18.67
CA GLU A 433 19.96 -2.08 -18.51
C GLU A 433 19.50 -1.03 -17.51
N LYS A 434 18.43 -0.31 -17.86
CA LYS A 434 17.80 0.71 -17.02
C LYS A 434 16.29 0.60 -17.12
N VAL A 435 15.63 0.54 -15.97
CA VAL A 435 14.17 0.65 -15.84
C VAL A 435 13.86 1.81 -14.90
N THR A 436 12.93 2.67 -15.30
CA THR A 436 12.43 3.77 -14.44
C THR A 436 10.98 3.52 -14.09
N VAL A 437 10.67 3.58 -12.80
CA VAL A 437 9.31 3.70 -12.28
C VAL A 437 9.08 5.18 -11.94
N PRO A 438 8.29 5.94 -12.74
CA PRO A 438 8.11 7.37 -12.53
C PRO A 438 7.34 7.67 -11.25
N ILE A 439 6.35 6.83 -10.91
CA ILE A 439 5.58 6.92 -9.67
C ILE A 439 5.15 5.53 -9.21
N PHE A 440 5.23 5.27 -7.91
CA PHE A 440 4.57 4.12 -7.27
C PHE A 440 3.10 4.46 -7.03
N GLU A 441 2.22 3.87 -7.83
CA GLU A 441 0.77 4.10 -7.77
C GLU A 441 0.13 3.45 -6.53
N TYR A 442 -0.93 4.05 -6.00
CA TYR A 442 -1.61 3.56 -4.79
C TYR A 442 -2.15 2.13 -4.92
N GLY A 443 -2.76 1.79 -6.06
CA GLY A 443 -3.40 0.48 -6.28
C GLY A 443 -2.48 -0.62 -6.79
N ILE A 444 -1.16 -0.42 -6.81
CA ILE A 444 -0.19 -1.46 -7.19
C ILE A 444 0.67 -1.79 -5.97
N PRO A 445 0.77 -3.06 -5.55
CA PRO A 445 1.65 -3.46 -4.45
C PRO A 445 3.09 -3.04 -4.73
N VAL A 446 3.72 -2.38 -3.75
CA VAL A 446 5.05 -1.80 -3.95
C VAL A 446 6.09 -2.89 -4.16
N GLU A 447 5.97 -4.00 -3.42
CA GLU A 447 6.87 -5.15 -3.56
C GLU A 447 6.86 -5.71 -4.98
N TYR A 448 5.68 -5.83 -5.59
CA TYR A 448 5.54 -6.30 -6.97
C TYR A 448 6.26 -5.38 -7.97
N GLU A 449 6.08 -4.06 -7.86
CA GLU A 449 6.79 -3.09 -8.71
C GLU A 449 8.32 -3.17 -8.55
N LEU A 450 8.80 -3.33 -7.32
CA LEU A 450 10.22 -3.51 -7.03
C LEU A 450 10.75 -4.81 -7.66
N VAL A 451 10.07 -5.94 -7.43
CA VAL A 451 10.49 -7.25 -7.95
C VAL A 451 10.51 -7.24 -9.48
N ARG A 452 9.45 -6.76 -10.13
CA ARG A 452 9.38 -6.66 -11.60
C ARG A 452 10.52 -5.82 -12.16
N SER A 453 10.78 -4.66 -11.56
CA SER A 453 11.82 -3.76 -12.05
C SER A 453 13.23 -4.34 -11.86
N ILE A 454 13.47 -5.02 -10.73
CA ILE A 454 14.72 -5.71 -10.43
C ILE A 454 14.93 -6.89 -11.39
N ASN A 455 13.91 -7.71 -11.61
CA ASN A 455 14.02 -8.87 -12.50
C ASN A 455 14.34 -8.44 -13.94
N THR A 456 13.64 -7.40 -14.41
CA THR A 456 13.82 -6.87 -15.76
C THR A 456 15.25 -6.41 -16.02
N VAL A 457 15.90 -5.72 -15.06
CA VAL A 457 17.29 -5.29 -15.21
C VAL A 457 18.29 -6.43 -14.93
N ALA A 458 17.90 -7.45 -14.18
CA ALA A 458 18.77 -8.58 -13.84
C ALA A 458 18.92 -9.58 -15.00
N GLU A 459 17.80 -9.99 -15.61
CA GLU A 459 17.77 -10.99 -16.68
C GLU A 459 18.23 -10.42 -18.03
N GLY A 460 17.90 -9.16 -18.32
CA GLY A 460 18.26 -8.49 -19.58
C GLY A 460 17.47 -8.94 -20.82
N SER A 461 16.55 -9.89 -20.67
CA SER A 461 15.59 -10.30 -21.71
C SER A 461 14.20 -10.46 -21.11
N ARG A 462 13.16 -10.18 -21.89
CA ARG A 462 11.76 -10.32 -21.48
C ARG A 462 11.09 -11.44 -22.26
N LYS A 463 10.13 -12.12 -21.63
CA LYS A 463 9.22 -13.06 -22.31
C LYS A 463 8.36 -12.34 -23.35
N ARG A 464 8.03 -13.03 -24.43
CA ARG A 464 7.31 -12.49 -25.59
C ARG A 464 5.81 -12.78 -25.47
N VAL A 465 5.01 -11.72 -25.44
CA VAL A 465 3.54 -11.80 -25.41
C VAL A 465 2.98 -11.24 -26.72
N GLY A 466 2.26 -12.08 -27.46
CA GLY A 466 1.64 -11.68 -28.72
C GLY A 466 0.22 -11.15 -28.52
N ILE A 467 -0.08 -9.96 -29.01
CA ILE A 467 -1.41 -9.35 -29.00
C ILE A 467 -2.05 -9.60 -30.36
N VAL A 468 -3.09 -10.43 -30.40
CA VAL A 468 -3.75 -10.77 -31.66
C VAL A 468 -4.46 -9.54 -32.24
N ALA A 469 -4.21 -9.25 -33.51
CA ALA A 469 -4.77 -8.11 -34.22
C ALA A 469 -6.26 -8.35 -34.56
N THR A 470 -7.15 -7.94 -33.66
CA THR A 470 -8.61 -8.06 -33.80
C THR A 470 -9.27 -6.68 -33.96
N ASP A 471 -10.60 -6.65 -34.08
CA ASP A 471 -11.37 -5.40 -34.08
C ASP A 471 -11.19 -4.58 -32.79
N ALA A 472 -10.75 -5.20 -31.68
CA ALA A 472 -10.50 -4.52 -30.40
C ALA A 472 -9.31 -3.54 -30.45
N ARG A 473 -8.38 -3.70 -31.41
CA ARG A 473 -7.27 -2.77 -31.69
C ARG A 473 -6.49 -2.30 -30.45
N LEU A 474 -6.09 -3.23 -29.59
CA LEU A 474 -5.36 -2.90 -28.35
C LEU A 474 -4.02 -2.21 -28.60
N MET A 475 -3.37 -2.47 -29.73
CA MET A 475 -2.11 -1.81 -30.13
C MET A 475 -2.33 -0.42 -30.74
N GLY A 476 -3.58 0.04 -30.83
CA GLY A 476 -4.00 1.28 -31.47
C GLY A 476 -4.33 1.10 -32.95
N GLY A 477 -4.64 2.20 -33.64
CA GLY A 477 -4.88 2.20 -35.08
C GLY A 477 -5.89 3.26 -35.51
N THR A 478 -6.52 3.05 -36.68
CA THR A 478 -7.53 3.96 -37.21
C THR A 478 -8.81 3.21 -37.55
N VAL A 479 -9.95 3.70 -37.06
CA VAL A 479 -11.28 3.15 -37.36
C VAL A 479 -12.12 4.19 -38.09
N MET A 480 -12.99 3.71 -39.00
CA MET A 480 -14.00 4.54 -39.67
C MET A 480 -15.29 4.46 -38.88
N GLN A 481 -15.67 5.53 -38.19
CA GLN A 481 -16.92 5.63 -37.44
C GLN A 481 -17.73 6.85 -37.89
N MET A 482 -18.98 6.64 -38.28
CA MET A 482 -19.91 7.66 -38.80
C MET A 482 -19.26 8.71 -39.73
N MET A 483 -18.68 8.27 -40.85
CA MET A 483 -18.05 9.14 -41.87
C MET A 483 -16.81 9.93 -41.39
N SER A 484 -16.32 9.68 -40.18
CA SER A 484 -15.08 10.26 -39.66
C SER A 484 -14.04 9.17 -39.40
N MET A 485 -12.79 9.46 -39.75
CA MET A 485 -11.64 8.65 -39.34
C MET A 485 -11.32 9.01 -37.89
N GLN A 486 -11.51 8.06 -36.97
CA GLN A 486 -11.12 8.21 -35.58
C GLN A 486 -9.83 7.43 -35.34
N GLN A 487 -8.84 8.08 -34.74
CA GLN A 487 -7.63 7.42 -34.28
C GLN A 487 -7.91 6.75 -32.93
N VAL A 488 -7.65 5.44 -32.85
CA VAL A 488 -7.70 4.66 -31.62
C VAL A 488 -6.31 4.68 -31.02
N GLU A 489 -6.18 5.21 -29.82
CA GLU A 489 -4.93 5.21 -29.07
C GLU A 489 -4.58 3.80 -28.59
N LYS A 490 -3.29 3.54 -28.40
CA LYS A 490 -2.82 2.29 -27.82
C LYS A 490 -3.42 2.10 -26.43
N HIS A 491 -3.95 0.92 -26.15
CA HIS A 491 -4.64 0.64 -24.91
C HIS A 491 -3.65 0.66 -23.72
N PRO A 492 -3.91 1.40 -22.62
CA PRO A 492 -2.95 1.56 -21.51
C PRO A 492 -2.56 0.25 -20.81
N LEU A 493 -3.40 -0.79 -20.89
CA LEU A 493 -3.06 -2.14 -20.42
C LEU A 493 -1.82 -2.70 -21.14
N ILE A 494 -1.64 -2.38 -22.42
CA ILE A 494 -0.47 -2.82 -23.18
C ILE A 494 0.80 -2.15 -22.66
N ASP A 495 0.74 -0.89 -22.26
CA ASP A 495 1.88 -0.23 -21.61
C ASP A 495 2.18 -0.85 -20.24
N GLU A 496 1.17 -1.30 -19.50
CA GLU A 496 1.36 -2.04 -18.25
C GLU A 496 2.01 -3.42 -18.48
N LEU A 497 1.59 -4.17 -19.51
CA LEU A 497 2.22 -5.45 -19.91
C LEU A 497 3.66 -5.24 -20.40
N ALA A 498 3.89 -4.20 -21.19
CA ALA A 498 5.21 -3.86 -21.74
C ALA A 498 6.23 -3.43 -20.67
N LYS A 499 5.82 -3.25 -19.40
CA LYS A 499 6.77 -3.08 -18.30
C LYS A 499 7.47 -4.39 -17.91
N GLN A 500 6.86 -5.55 -18.19
CA GLN A 500 7.38 -6.88 -17.85
C GLN A 500 7.73 -7.72 -19.08
N TYR A 501 6.92 -7.62 -20.13
CA TYR A 501 6.99 -8.46 -21.32
C TYR A 501 7.49 -7.65 -22.54
N ASP A 502 8.01 -8.37 -23.53
CA ASP A 502 8.13 -7.85 -24.88
C ASP A 502 6.80 -8.11 -25.61
N VAL A 503 6.11 -7.03 -25.99
CA VAL A 503 4.73 -7.10 -26.46
C VAL A 503 4.69 -6.76 -27.94
N GLU A 504 4.27 -7.73 -28.75
CA GLU A 504 4.22 -7.63 -30.20
C GLU A 504 2.79 -7.80 -30.71
N GLU A 505 2.44 -7.14 -31.80
CA GLU A 505 1.17 -7.39 -32.48
C GLU A 505 1.28 -8.61 -33.40
N VAL A 506 0.27 -9.48 -33.38
CA VAL A 506 0.22 -10.73 -34.15
C VAL A 506 -0.98 -10.70 -35.09
N ASP A 507 -0.72 -10.59 -36.39
CA ASP A 507 -1.76 -10.49 -37.43
C ASP A 507 -2.34 -11.84 -37.89
N LEU A 508 -1.75 -12.96 -37.43
CA LEU A 508 -2.10 -14.32 -37.82
C LEU A 508 -2.07 -14.53 -39.34
N SER A 509 -1.19 -13.81 -40.05
CA SER A 509 -0.97 -13.97 -41.49
C SER A 509 -0.22 -15.27 -41.85
N GLY A 510 0.48 -15.86 -40.87
CA GLY A 510 1.09 -17.19 -40.91
C GLY A 510 0.73 -18.04 -39.68
N PRO A 511 1.13 -19.34 -39.66
CA PRO A 511 0.90 -20.21 -38.51
C PRO A 511 1.72 -19.78 -37.30
N VAL A 512 1.15 -19.92 -36.09
CA VAL A 512 1.84 -19.67 -34.83
C VAL A 512 2.15 -21.00 -34.15
N ALA A 513 3.43 -21.35 -34.06
CA ALA A 513 3.87 -22.58 -33.41
C ALA A 513 4.20 -22.36 -31.93
N PRO A 514 4.15 -23.41 -31.10
CA PRO A 514 4.62 -23.36 -29.72
C PRO A 514 6.06 -22.83 -29.62
N GLY A 515 6.29 -21.92 -28.67
CA GLY A 515 7.60 -21.31 -28.44
C GLY A 515 7.88 -20.02 -29.23
N MET A 516 7.03 -19.63 -30.20
CA MET A 516 7.14 -18.30 -30.83
C MET A 516 6.81 -17.17 -29.84
N TYR A 517 5.72 -17.36 -29.09
CA TYR A 517 5.25 -16.48 -28.03
C TYR A 517 5.04 -17.31 -26.77
N ASP A 518 5.41 -16.75 -25.61
CA ASP A 518 5.18 -17.38 -24.31
C ASP A 518 3.70 -17.37 -23.93
N ALA A 519 2.94 -16.38 -24.43
CA ALA A 519 1.48 -16.36 -24.38
C ALA A 519 0.91 -15.45 -25.49
N LEU A 520 -0.31 -15.75 -25.92
CA LEU A 520 -1.12 -14.89 -26.79
C LEU A 520 -2.27 -14.24 -26.00
N LEU A 521 -2.58 -12.98 -26.29
CA LEU A 521 -3.78 -12.29 -25.83
C LEU A 521 -4.71 -12.04 -27.03
N ALA A 522 -5.85 -12.74 -27.06
CA ALA A 522 -6.86 -12.64 -28.10
C ALA A 522 -8.13 -12.01 -27.53
N VAL A 523 -8.40 -10.76 -27.91
CA VAL A 523 -9.59 -10.02 -27.48
C VAL A 523 -10.56 -9.88 -28.63
N GLN A 524 -11.80 -10.34 -28.47
CA GLN A 524 -12.77 -10.52 -29.54
C GLN A 524 -12.23 -11.35 -30.72
N PRO A 525 -11.65 -12.55 -30.50
CA PRO A 525 -11.15 -13.38 -31.58
C PRO A 525 -12.23 -13.69 -32.63
N SER A 526 -13.51 -13.73 -32.25
CA SER A 526 -14.58 -13.93 -33.22
C SER A 526 -14.51 -12.91 -34.36
N SER A 527 -14.05 -11.68 -34.14
CA SER A 527 -13.95 -10.63 -35.16
C SER A 527 -12.93 -10.88 -36.29
N LEU A 528 -12.08 -11.90 -36.16
CA LEU A 528 -11.09 -12.28 -37.17
C LEU A 528 -11.73 -12.81 -38.46
N ALA A 529 -11.00 -12.69 -39.58
CA ALA A 529 -11.37 -13.39 -40.81
C ALA A 529 -11.27 -14.92 -40.62
N PRO A 530 -12.07 -15.74 -41.32
CA PRO A 530 -12.09 -17.19 -41.12
C PRO A 530 -10.70 -17.86 -41.16
N ASP A 531 -9.84 -17.47 -42.10
CA ASP A 531 -8.49 -18.06 -42.22
C ASP A 531 -7.59 -17.70 -41.03
N GLN A 532 -7.66 -16.44 -40.55
CA GLN A 532 -6.91 -15.99 -39.38
C GLN A 532 -7.45 -16.64 -38.10
N PHE A 533 -8.77 -16.79 -38.01
CA PHE A 533 -9.43 -17.44 -36.89
C PHE A 533 -9.07 -18.93 -36.80
N GLY A 534 -9.08 -19.65 -37.93
CA GLY A 534 -8.65 -21.04 -37.99
C GLY A 534 -7.22 -21.23 -37.49
N ARG A 535 -6.29 -20.35 -37.89
CA ARG A 535 -4.90 -20.37 -37.39
C ARG A 535 -4.78 -20.11 -35.89
N LEU A 536 -5.64 -19.27 -35.31
CA LEU A 536 -5.70 -19.10 -33.86
C LEU A 536 -6.15 -20.40 -33.20
N VAL A 537 -7.20 -21.04 -33.71
CA VAL A 537 -7.69 -22.34 -33.19
C VAL A 537 -6.62 -23.42 -33.29
N ASP A 538 -5.88 -23.48 -34.40
CA ASP A 538 -4.77 -24.41 -34.59
C ASP A 538 -3.63 -24.15 -33.59
N ALA A 539 -3.29 -22.88 -33.34
CA ALA A 539 -2.30 -22.51 -32.33
C ALA A 539 -2.72 -22.96 -30.92
N VAL A 540 -4.01 -22.79 -30.56
CA VAL A 540 -4.54 -23.28 -29.28
C VAL A 540 -4.45 -24.79 -29.18
N LYS A 541 -4.85 -25.52 -30.24
CA LYS A 541 -4.75 -26.99 -30.31
C LYS A 541 -3.30 -27.47 -30.22
N ALA A 542 -2.36 -26.72 -30.79
CA ALA A 542 -0.92 -27.00 -30.71
C ALA A 542 -0.31 -26.76 -29.33
N GLY A 543 -1.07 -26.18 -28.39
CA GLY A 543 -0.62 -25.91 -27.01
C GLY A 543 0.04 -24.54 -26.82
N VAL A 544 -0.18 -23.59 -27.74
CA VAL A 544 0.23 -22.19 -27.52
C VAL A 544 -0.63 -21.59 -26.39
N PRO A 545 -0.03 -21.10 -25.29
CA PRO A 545 -0.80 -20.54 -24.19
C PRO A 545 -1.59 -19.30 -24.63
N VAL A 546 -2.89 -19.22 -24.33
CA VAL A 546 -3.75 -18.12 -24.80
C VAL A 546 -4.69 -17.59 -23.72
N ALA A 547 -4.82 -16.26 -23.63
CA ALA A 547 -5.90 -15.58 -22.92
C ALA A 547 -6.93 -15.08 -23.94
N ILE A 548 -8.18 -15.52 -23.79
CA ILE A 548 -9.30 -15.22 -24.67
C ILE A 548 -10.33 -14.39 -23.92
N PHE A 549 -10.65 -13.22 -24.46
CA PHE A 549 -11.72 -12.35 -23.97
C PHE A 549 -12.74 -12.18 -25.09
N GLU A 550 -13.94 -12.72 -24.93
CA GLU A 550 -14.99 -12.69 -25.96
C GLU A 550 -16.25 -12.10 -25.35
N ASP A 551 -16.78 -11.05 -25.97
CA ASP A 551 -17.85 -10.24 -25.40
C ASP A 551 -19.14 -10.29 -26.25
N PRO A 552 -20.28 -10.67 -25.65
CA PRO A 552 -21.57 -10.60 -26.32
C PRO A 552 -22.01 -9.16 -26.64
N ILE A 553 -21.66 -8.16 -25.82
CA ILE A 553 -21.96 -6.73 -26.01
C ILE A 553 -20.80 -5.84 -25.52
N PRO A 554 -19.83 -5.51 -26.38
CA PRO A 554 -18.82 -4.49 -26.07
C PRO A 554 -19.50 -3.14 -25.78
N PHE A 555 -19.50 -2.66 -24.54
CA PHE A 555 -20.30 -1.51 -24.09
C PHE A 555 -19.71 -0.16 -24.52
N VAL A 556 -18.41 0.03 -24.31
CA VAL A 556 -17.74 1.34 -24.55
C VAL A 556 -17.23 1.44 -25.99
N ASN A 557 -16.70 0.33 -26.52
CA ASN A 557 -16.08 0.30 -27.84
C ASN A 557 -17.08 -0.11 -28.92
N ALA A 558 -18.02 0.78 -29.25
CA ALA A 558 -19.09 0.51 -30.22
C ALA A 558 -18.63 0.16 -31.65
N TYR A 559 -17.35 0.33 -31.97
CA TYR A 559 -16.74 -0.09 -33.25
C TYR A 559 -16.33 -1.57 -33.26
N VAL A 560 -16.29 -2.25 -32.11
CA VAL A 560 -15.92 -3.65 -32.00
C VAL A 560 -17.13 -4.52 -32.30
N THR A 561 -16.97 -5.47 -33.22
CA THR A 561 -18.06 -6.34 -33.67
C THR A 561 -18.47 -7.32 -32.54
N PRO A 562 -19.71 -7.27 -32.03
CA PRO A 562 -20.18 -8.21 -31.00
C PRO A 562 -20.17 -9.67 -31.47
N THR A 563 -20.13 -10.64 -30.54
CA THR A 563 -20.05 -12.08 -30.89
C THR A 563 -21.15 -12.51 -31.85
N GLY A 564 -22.41 -12.18 -31.54
CA GLY A 564 -23.60 -12.61 -32.30
C GLY A 564 -24.00 -11.73 -33.49
N GLN A 565 -23.20 -10.71 -33.84
CA GLN A 565 -23.50 -9.79 -34.93
C GLN A 565 -22.53 -9.93 -36.12
N PRO A 566 -23.00 -9.71 -37.36
CA PRO A 566 -22.15 -9.83 -38.54
C PRO A 566 -21.19 -8.65 -38.62
N LYS A 567 -19.96 -8.92 -39.09
CA LYS A 567 -18.95 -7.90 -39.32
C LYS A 567 -19.39 -6.98 -40.47
N GLN A 568 -19.46 -5.68 -40.22
CA GLN A 568 -19.90 -4.71 -41.23
C GLN A 568 -18.72 -4.22 -42.09
N SER A 569 -18.92 -4.12 -43.40
CA SER A 569 -17.90 -3.54 -44.30
C SER A 569 -17.74 -2.03 -44.06
N PRO A 570 -16.49 -1.49 -44.04
CA PRO A 570 -16.27 -0.06 -43.99
C PRO A 570 -16.98 0.65 -45.17
N GLY A 571 -17.97 1.50 -44.88
CA GLY A 571 -18.77 2.21 -45.89
C GLY A 571 -20.18 1.67 -46.15
N SER A 572 -20.65 0.67 -45.38
CA SER A 572 -22.00 0.07 -45.51
C SER A 572 -23.17 1.06 -45.33
N MET A 573 -22.96 2.21 -44.68
CA MET A 573 -23.99 3.27 -44.52
C MET A 573 -24.45 3.92 -45.83
N PHE A 574 -23.73 3.74 -46.95
CA PHE A 574 -24.15 4.18 -48.29
C PHE A 574 -24.83 3.08 -49.12
N GLY A 575 -25.22 1.95 -48.50
CA GLY A 575 -26.00 0.89 -49.17
C GLY A 575 -25.20 -0.01 -50.12
N GLY A 576 -23.87 -0.02 -50.02
CA GLY A 576 -22.99 -0.66 -51.01
C GLY A 576 -22.06 -1.78 -50.53
N GLY A 577 -22.18 -2.29 -49.29
CA GLY A 577 -21.28 -3.33 -48.78
C GLY A 577 -22.02 -4.39 -47.97
N GLY A 578 -21.96 -5.65 -48.43
CA GLY A 578 -22.46 -6.80 -47.67
C GLY A 578 -21.65 -7.05 -46.39
N PRO A 579 -22.16 -7.90 -45.49
CA PRO A 579 -21.42 -8.31 -44.29
C PRO A 579 -20.13 -9.05 -44.69
N GLN A 580 -19.04 -8.77 -43.98
CA GLN A 580 -17.78 -9.50 -44.13
C GLN A 580 -17.87 -10.85 -43.42
N PRO A 581 -17.24 -11.91 -43.97
CA PRO A 581 -17.16 -13.20 -43.29
C PRO A 581 -16.33 -13.04 -42.00
N LYS A 582 -16.78 -13.74 -40.96
CA LYS A 582 -16.28 -13.68 -39.58
C LYS A 582 -15.99 -15.11 -39.10
N GLY A 583 -14.99 -15.31 -38.24
CA GLY A 583 -14.69 -16.61 -37.64
C GLY A 583 -15.85 -17.16 -36.79
N ASP A 584 -16.04 -18.48 -36.81
CA ASP A 584 -17.05 -19.15 -35.98
C ASP A 584 -16.49 -19.47 -34.60
N ILE A 585 -16.87 -18.66 -33.60
CA ILE A 585 -16.39 -18.81 -32.21
C ILE A 585 -16.61 -20.21 -31.62
N ARG A 586 -17.58 -20.97 -32.14
CA ARG A 586 -17.89 -22.33 -31.67
C ARG A 586 -16.75 -23.31 -31.93
N GLU A 587 -15.94 -23.12 -32.97
CA GLU A 587 -14.77 -23.97 -33.24
C GLU A 587 -13.71 -23.82 -32.15
N LEU A 588 -13.54 -22.60 -31.62
CA LEU A 588 -12.65 -22.33 -30.48
C LEU A 588 -13.21 -22.91 -29.18
N TRP A 589 -14.52 -22.80 -28.96
CA TRP A 589 -15.18 -23.42 -27.82
C TRP A 589 -15.09 -24.95 -27.84
N GLU A 590 -15.24 -25.57 -29.01
CA GLU A 590 -15.04 -27.00 -29.20
C GLU A 590 -13.60 -27.42 -28.92
N ALA A 591 -12.61 -26.67 -29.42
CA ALA A 591 -11.19 -26.92 -29.14
C ALA A 591 -10.84 -26.82 -27.65
N LEU A 592 -11.59 -26.01 -26.89
CA LEU A 592 -11.43 -25.81 -25.46
C LEU A 592 -12.42 -26.63 -24.61
N GLU A 593 -13.27 -27.45 -25.22
CA GLU A 593 -14.32 -28.25 -24.57
C GLU A 593 -15.27 -27.44 -23.66
N ILE A 594 -15.54 -26.18 -24.03
CA ILE A 594 -16.47 -25.28 -23.34
C ILE A 594 -17.69 -24.97 -24.19
N GLU A 595 -18.73 -24.43 -23.57
CA GLU A 595 -19.88 -23.87 -24.27
C GLU A 595 -20.37 -22.60 -23.56
N SER A 596 -20.84 -21.64 -24.35
CA SER A 596 -21.54 -20.45 -23.86
C SER A 596 -23.05 -20.65 -24.04
N PRO A 597 -23.89 -20.54 -23.00
CA PRO A 597 -25.34 -20.52 -23.15
C PRO A 597 -25.77 -19.40 -24.11
N GLY A 598 -26.77 -19.67 -24.95
CA GLY A 598 -27.20 -18.74 -25.99
C GLY A 598 -28.12 -19.40 -27.02
N ARG A 599 -28.31 -18.73 -28.16
CA ARG A 599 -29.18 -19.17 -29.26
C ARG A 599 -28.55 -18.89 -30.62
N ALA A 600 -29.01 -19.60 -31.64
CA ALA A 600 -28.66 -19.27 -33.02
C ALA A 600 -29.15 -17.86 -33.38
N ALA A 601 -28.26 -17.07 -33.96
CA ALA A 601 -28.53 -15.74 -34.48
C ALA A 601 -28.74 -15.78 -36.00
N MET A 602 -29.03 -14.61 -36.61
CA MET A 602 -29.14 -14.52 -38.07
C MET A 602 -27.81 -14.90 -38.76
N GLN A 603 -27.89 -15.34 -40.03
CA GLN A 603 -26.73 -15.67 -40.87
C GLN A 603 -25.81 -16.77 -40.30
N GLY A 604 -26.34 -17.70 -39.49
CA GLY A 604 -25.60 -18.87 -39.00
C GLY A 604 -24.67 -18.59 -37.80
N MET A 605 -24.68 -17.36 -37.28
CA MET A 605 -23.93 -16.97 -36.08
C MET A 605 -24.60 -17.48 -34.79
N TYR A 606 -23.90 -17.37 -33.67
CA TYR A 606 -24.39 -17.72 -32.35
C TYR A 606 -24.40 -16.47 -31.46
N SER A 607 -25.52 -16.21 -30.80
CA SER A 607 -25.67 -15.11 -29.84
C SER A 607 -25.65 -15.68 -28.43
N PRO A 608 -24.59 -15.42 -27.64
CA PRO A 608 -24.59 -15.73 -26.22
C PRO A 608 -25.72 -15.02 -25.46
N ASP A 609 -26.23 -15.67 -24.41
CA ASP A 609 -27.08 -15.02 -23.42
C ASP A 609 -26.21 -14.24 -22.41
N LEU A 610 -26.76 -13.16 -21.87
CA LEU A 610 -26.10 -12.30 -20.90
C LEU A 610 -26.39 -12.72 -19.47
N VAL A 611 -25.46 -12.43 -18.57
CA VAL A 611 -25.63 -12.60 -17.13
C VAL A 611 -26.25 -11.35 -16.54
N TRP A 612 -27.25 -11.54 -15.69
CA TRP A 612 -27.78 -10.50 -14.81
C TRP A 612 -27.58 -10.91 -13.34
N GLN A 613 -27.43 -9.92 -12.47
CA GLN A 613 -27.27 -10.12 -11.04
C GLN A 613 -27.97 -8.99 -10.25
N GLN A 614 -28.88 -9.37 -9.35
CA GLN A 614 -29.48 -8.44 -8.39
C GLN A 614 -28.63 -8.35 -7.13
N TYR A 615 -27.43 -7.79 -7.28
CA TYR A 615 -26.50 -7.56 -6.18
C TYR A 615 -25.69 -6.30 -6.45
N ASN A 616 -25.92 -5.28 -5.63
CA ASN A 616 -25.13 -4.06 -5.66
C ASN A 616 -24.41 -3.91 -4.29
N PRO A 617 -23.09 -4.14 -4.21
CA PRO A 617 -22.32 -3.91 -2.99
C PRO A 617 -22.21 -2.42 -2.63
N TYR A 618 -22.61 -1.54 -3.55
CA TYR A 618 -22.50 -0.09 -3.47
C TYR A 618 -23.84 0.62 -3.74
N PRO A 619 -24.87 0.42 -2.88
CA PRO A 619 -26.24 0.88 -3.12
C PRO A 619 -26.43 2.41 -3.13
N ASN A 620 -25.41 3.18 -2.71
CA ASN A 620 -25.46 4.64 -2.57
C ASN A 620 -24.68 5.37 -3.69
N LEU A 621 -24.37 4.70 -4.80
CA LEU A 621 -23.70 5.31 -5.94
C LEU A 621 -24.62 6.25 -6.71
N GLU A 622 -24.08 7.42 -7.09
CA GLU A 622 -24.70 8.36 -8.03
C GLU A 622 -24.74 7.81 -9.47
N MET A 623 -24.07 6.67 -9.72
CA MET A 623 -24.17 5.96 -10.99
C MET A 623 -25.45 5.15 -11.03
N ASN A 624 -26.19 5.25 -12.15
CA ASN A 624 -27.29 4.35 -12.50
C ASN A 624 -26.74 2.92 -12.75
N ILE A 625 -26.28 2.26 -11.68
CA ILE A 625 -25.79 0.88 -11.73
C ILE A 625 -26.95 0.02 -12.21
N ASN A 626 -26.69 -0.68 -13.31
CA ASN A 626 -27.63 -1.61 -13.90
C ASN A 626 -27.39 -3.01 -13.33
N ASP A 627 -28.42 -3.82 -13.21
CA ASP A 627 -28.37 -5.23 -12.80
C ASP A 627 -27.61 -6.13 -13.81
N LEU A 628 -27.19 -5.57 -14.96
CA LEU A 628 -26.27 -6.19 -15.93
C LEU A 628 -24.79 -5.92 -15.60
N TRP A 629 -24.52 -5.20 -14.52
CA TRP A 629 -23.17 -5.02 -13.96
C TRP A 629 -22.99 -6.06 -12.86
N VAL A 630 -22.10 -7.02 -13.12
CA VAL A 630 -21.92 -8.19 -12.27
C VAL A 630 -20.74 -7.97 -11.35
N PHE A 631 -21.03 -7.82 -10.05
CA PHE A 631 -20.02 -7.70 -9.01
C PHE A 631 -19.66 -9.10 -8.50
N VAL A 632 -18.47 -9.57 -8.88
CA VAL A 632 -17.93 -10.85 -8.44
C VAL A 632 -17.14 -10.62 -7.15
N LYS A 633 -17.74 -11.01 -6.02
CA LYS A 633 -17.17 -10.87 -4.68
C LYS A 633 -17.39 -12.12 -3.84
N ASP A 634 -16.43 -12.40 -2.98
CA ASP A 634 -16.46 -13.55 -2.06
C ASP A 634 -17.44 -13.40 -0.89
N ASP A 635 -17.87 -12.18 -0.59
CA ASP A 635 -18.90 -11.86 0.41
C ASP A 635 -20.29 -11.65 -0.21
N ALA A 636 -20.46 -11.99 -1.50
CA ALA A 636 -21.75 -11.91 -2.16
C ALA A 636 -22.77 -12.88 -1.51
N PRO A 637 -24.05 -12.47 -1.36
CA PRO A 637 -25.08 -13.29 -0.77
C PRO A 637 -25.18 -14.68 -1.43
N GLY A 638 -25.11 -15.72 -0.60
CA GLY A 638 -25.31 -17.11 -1.01
C GLY A 638 -24.10 -17.78 -1.67
N VAL A 639 -22.92 -17.16 -1.61
CA VAL A 639 -21.64 -17.74 -2.04
C VAL A 639 -20.77 -18.01 -0.81
N LYS A 640 -20.07 -19.15 -0.76
CA LYS A 640 -19.05 -19.34 0.28
C LYS A 640 -17.77 -18.62 -0.13
N LYS A 641 -17.00 -18.17 0.87
CA LYS A 641 -15.69 -17.57 0.65
C LYS A 641 -14.79 -18.51 -0.19
N GLY A 642 -14.17 -17.97 -1.25
CA GLY A 642 -13.34 -18.71 -2.20
C GLY A 642 -14.11 -19.42 -3.32
N GLU A 643 -15.45 -19.28 -3.40
CA GLU A 643 -16.26 -19.85 -4.50
C GLU A 643 -16.56 -18.84 -5.62
N ALA A 644 -16.76 -17.55 -5.31
CA ALA A 644 -17.00 -16.50 -6.31
C ALA A 644 -15.70 -16.15 -7.05
N LEU A 645 -14.64 -15.88 -6.28
CA LEU A 645 -13.27 -15.74 -6.74
C LEU A 645 -12.55 -17.02 -6.32
N SER A 646 -12.29 -17.91 -7.28
CA SER A 646 -11.85 -19.27 -6.96
C SER A 646 -10.51 -19.29 -6.22
N ASP A 647 -10.51 -19.80 -4.99
CA ASP A 647 -9.29 -20.02 -4.20
C ASP A 647 -8.49 -21.23 -4.69
N GLN A 648 -9.07 -22.04 -5.58
CA GLN A 648 -8.44 -23.24 -6.14
C GLN A 648 -7.44 -22.93 -7.26
N HIS A 649 -7.45 -21.70 -7.79
CA HIS A 649 -6.58 -21.30 -8.89
C HIS A 649 -5.73 -20.07 -8.51
N PRO A 650 -4.41 -20.04 -8.85
CA PRO A 650 -3.54 -18.92 -8.52
C PRO A 650 -4.01 -17.56 -9.06
N ILE A 651 -4.71 -17.55 -10.20
CA ILE A 651 -5.19 -16.32 -10.86
C ILE A 651 -6.14 -15.51 -9.97
N THR A 652 -7.07 -16.18 -9.29
CA THR A 652 -8.15 -15.57 -8.52
C THR A 652 -7.99 -15.70 -7.01
N SER A 653 -7.10 -16.59 -6.55
CA SER A 653 -6.85 -16.78 -5.13
C SER A 653 -6.49 -15.47 -4.43
N LYS A 654 -7.19 -15.16 -3.33
CA LYS A 654 -7.08 -13.92 -2.55
C LYS A 654 -7.48 -12.61 -3.26
N LEU A 655 -8.02 -12.67 -4.48
CA LEU A 655 -8.73 -11.51 -5.02
C LEU A 655 -9.98 -11.24 -4.17
N ARG A 656 -10.38 -9.98 -4.09
CA ARG A 656 -11.51 -9.49 -3.29
C ARG A 656 -12.71 -9.16 -4.14
N GLU A 657 -12.48 -8.50 -5.27
CA GLU A 657 -13.56 -7.96 -6.09
C GLU A 657 -13.13 -7.72 -7.54
N VAL A 658 -13.98 -8.16 -8.45
CA VAL A 658 -13.86 -7.94 -9.90
C VAL A 658 -15.24 -7.52 -10.43
N LEU A 659 -15.25 -6.55 -11.35
CA LEU A 659 -16.48 -6.06 -12.00
C LEU A 659 -16.51 -6.49 -13.46
N ALA A 660 -17.61 -7.12 -13.88
CA ALA A 660 -17.87 -7.48 -15.27
C ALA A 660 -19.11 -6.71 -15.77
N LEU A 661 -19.06 -6.18 -16.99
CA LEU A 661 -20.13 -5.34 -17.55
C LEU A 661 -20.76 -6.08 -18.73
N TYR A 662 -22.08 -6.30 -18.72
CA TYR A 662 -22.78 -6.98 -19.81
C TYR A 662 -22.12 -8.32 -20.21
N THR A 663 -21.63 -9.06 -19.22
CA THR A 663 -20.89 -10.31 -19.43
C THR A 663 -21.77 -11.45 -19.90
N GLY A 664 -21.21 -12.35 -20.71
CA GLY A 664 -21.76 -13.68 -20.97
C GLY A 664 -21.46 -14.67 -19.84
N ALA A 665 -21.88 -15.92 -20.04
CA ALA A 665 -21.54 -17.06 -19.17
C ALA A 665 -20.84 -18.16 -19.96
N VAL A 666 -20.01 -18.94 -19.28
CA VAL A 666 -19.30 -20.10 -19.84
C VAL A 666 -19.48 -21.32 -18.93
N ARG A 667 -19.55 -22.52 -19.50
CA ARG A 667 -19.52 -23.78 -18.76
C ARG A 667 -18.73 -24.83 -19.53
N ALA A 668 -18.17 -25.80 -18.80
CA ALA A 668 -17.55 -26.97 -19.42
C ALA A 668 -18.62 -27.84 -20.09
N THR A 669 -18.26 -28.49 -21.19
CA THR A 669 -19.14 -29.48 -21.84
C THR A 669 -19.29 -30.74 -20.97
N GLY A 670 -20.32 -31.56 -21.21
CA GLY A 670 -20.63 -32.71 -20.34
C GLY A 670 -19.61 -33.86 -20.36
N SER A 671 -18.67 -33.87 -21.31
CA SER A 671 -17.60 -34.87 -21.46
C SER A 671 -16.31 -34.15 -21.81
N THR A 672 -15.45 -33.89 -20.81
CA THR A 672 -14.19 -33.18 -21.00
C THR A 672 -12.99 -34.07 -20.77
N THR A 673 -11.95 -33.89 -21.59
CA THR A 673 -10.61 -34.43 -21.40
C THR A 673 -9.67 -33.40 -20.78
N LEU A 674 -9.98 -32.11 -20.98
CA LEU A 674 -9.29 -31.00 -20.35
C LEU A 674 -9.84 -30.75 -18.93
N LYS A 675 -8.99 -30.17 -18.08
CA LYS A 675 -9.35 -29.75 -16.73
C LYS A 675 -9.84 -28.30 -16.77
N HIS A 676 -11.13 -28.13 -16.49
CA HIS A 676 -11.80 -26.84 -16.41
C HIS A 676 -11.91 -26.36 -14.96
N THR A 677 -11.23 -25.27 -14.64
CA THR A 677 -11.28 -24.63 -13.32
C THR A 677 -12.01 -23.29 -13.42
N PRO A 678 -13.23 -23.15 -12.89
CA PRO A 678 -13.91 -21.85 -12.82
C PRO A 678 -13.08 -20.83 -12.04
N LEU A 679 -12.98 -19.61 -12.56
CA LEU A 679 -12.24 -18.50 -11.95
C LEU A 679 -13.20 -17.50 -11.30
N LEU A 680 -14.22 -17.07 -12.04
CA LEU A 680 -15.20 -16.07 -11.61
C LEU A 680 -16.61 -16.67 -11.66
N LYS A 681 -17.34 -16.60 -10.54
CA LYS A 681 -18.73 -17.08 -10.43
C LYS A 681 -19.67 -16.03 -9.85
N THR A 682 -20.91 -16.04 -10.32
CA THR A 682 -21.97 -15.16 -9.83
C THR A 682 -22.54 -15.61 -8.48
N GLY A 683 -23.20 -14.67 -7.80
CA GLY A 683 -23.93 -14.92 -6.55
C GLY A 683 -25.26 -15.66 -6.71
N SER A 684 -25.97 -15.81 -5.60
CA SER A 684 -27.25 -16.56 -5.56
C SER A 684 -28.40 -15.90 -6.33
N MET A 685 -28.46 -14.56 -6.37
CA MET A 685 -29.47 -13.80 -7.11
C MET A 685 -28.95 -13.40 -8.50
N SER A 686 -28.73 -14.40 -9.36
CA SER A 686 -28.25 -14.20 -10.73
C SER A 686 -28.96 -15.14 -11.70
N GLY A 687 -28.83 -14.87 -13.00
CA GLY A 687 -29.39 -15.70 -14.05
C GLY A 687 -28.94 -15.27 -15.44
N LEU A 688 -29.53 -15.91 -16.46
CA LEU A 688 -29.28 -15.59 -17.87
C LEU A 688 -30.46 -14.82 -18.47
N ILE A 689 -30.16 -13.93 -19.42
CA ILE A 689 -31.15 -13.18 -20.19
C ILE A 689 -30.70 -13.10 -21.66
N SER A 690 -31.63 -13.39 -22.58
CA SER A 690 -31.32 -13.38 -24.01
C SER A 690 -31.20 -11.97 -24.60
N MET A 691 -30.38 -11.83 -25.63
CA MET A 691 -30.07 -10.55 -26.29
C MET A 691 -31.31 -9.73 -26.72
N ASP A 692 -32.36 -10.37 -27.24
CA ASP A 692 -33.59 -9.70 -27.66
C ASP A 692 -34.32 -9.01 -26.49
N LYS A 693 -34.26 -9.60 -25.30
CA LYS A 693 -34.85 -9.06 -24.07
C LYS A 693 -34.02 -7.90 -23.55
N VAL A 694 -32.70 -8.05 -23.54
CA VAL A 694 -31.76 -6.99 -23.14
C VAL A 694 -31.93 -5.75 -24.03
N THR A 695 -32.09 -5.95 -25.34
CA THR A 695 -32.32 -4.84 -26.28
C THR A 695 -33.59 -4.05 -25.94
N ARG A 696 -34.69 -4.73 -25.54
CA ARG A 696 -35.92 -4.06 -25.08
C ARG A 696 -35.72 -3.29 -23.77
N ILE A 697 -34.90 -3.80 -22.86
CA ILE A 697 -34.55 -3.12 -21.60
C ILE A 697 -33.72 -1.85 -21.90
N LEU A 698 -32.68 -1.98 -22.73
CA LEU A 698 -31.81 -0.85 -23.11
C LEU A 698 -32.56 0.24 -23.89
N GLN A 699 -33.59 -0.11 -24.65
CA GLN A 699 -34.48 0.84 -25.34
C GLN A 699 -35.55 1.46 -24.42
N GLY A 700 -35.57 1.13 -23.13
CA GLY A 700 -36.56 1.63 -22.16
C GLY A 700 -37.98 1.08 -22.38
N GLN A 701 -38.14 0.02 -23.16
CA GLN A 701 -39.46 -0.58 -23.46
C GLN A 701 -39.92 -1.57 -22.39
N SER A 702 -39.01 -2.12 -21.59
CA SER A 702 -39.28 -3.08 -20.51
C SER A 702 -38.31 -2.90 -19.35
N THR A 703 -38.53 -3.59 -18.23
CA THR A 703 -37.62 -3.63 -17.07
C THR A 703 -37.06 -5.04 -16.90
N LEU A 704 -35.90 -5.18 -16.25
CA LEU A 704 -35.29 -6.48 -16.01
C LEU A 704 -36.25 -7.43 -15.27
N GLU A 705 -36.90 -6.94 -14.22
CA GLU A 705 -37.86 -7.69 -13.39
C GLU A 705 -39.01 -8.31 -14.20
N ARG A 706 -39.39 -7.69 -15.34
CA ARG A 706 -40.45 -8.21 -16.23
C ARG A 706 -39.95 -9.23 -17.25
N GLU A 707 -38.65 -9.23 -17.53
CA GLU A 707 -38.04 -10.06 -18.58
C GLU A 707 -37.27 -11.28 -18.02
N ILE A 708 -36.99 -11.32 -16.71
CA ILE A 708 -36.37 -12.47 -16.05
C ILE A 708 -37.35 -13.66 -16.03
N ASP A 709 -36.93 -14.79 -16.59
CA ASP A 709 -37.73 -16.04 -16.58
C ASP A 709 -37.44 -16.91 -15.35
N SER A 710 -36.19 -16.97 -14.89
CA SER A 710 -35.76 -17.82 -13.77
C SER A 710 -34.42 -17.37 -13.18
N VAL A 711 -34.18 -17.73 -11.92
CA VAL A 711 -32.90 -17.52 -11.21
C VAL A 711 -32.02 -18.76 -11.42
N SER A 712 -30.78 -18.56 -11.86
CA SER A 712 -29.76 -19.60 -12.05
C SER A 712 -28.48 -19.17 -11.33
N PRO A 713 -28.28 -19.59 -10.06
CA PRO A 713 -27.15 -19.15 -9.26
C PRO A 713 -25.82 -19.80 -9.71
N GLY A 714 -24.70 -19.14 -9.42
CA GLY A 714 -23.36 -19.72 -9.59
C GLY A 714 -22.90 -19.88 -11.05
N LEU A 715 -23.37 -19.01 -11.94
CA LEU A 715 -22.93 -18.96 -13.34
C LEU A 715 -21.44 -18.61 -13.38
N THR A 716 -20.69 -19.31 -14.22
CA THR A 716 -19.27 -19.05 -14.41
C THR A 716 -19.07 -18.03 -15.54
N ILE A 717 -18.25 -17.02 -15.30
CA ILE A 717 -17.95 -15.93 -16.25
C ILE A 717 -16.57 -16.12 -16.89
N ALA A 718 -15.61 -16.62 -16.10
CA ALA A 718 -14.26 -16.88 -16.53
C ALA A 718 -13.76 -18.24 -16.04
N MET A 719 -12.88 -18.87 -16.81
CA MET A 719 -12.40 -20.22 -16.57
C MET A 719 -10.95 -20.40 -17.02
N ALA A 720 -10.15 -21.13 -16.24
CA ALA A 720 -8.85 -21.64 -16.64
C ALA A 720 -9.00 -23.07 -17.16
N ILE A 721 -8.28 -23.39 -18.23
CA ILE A 721 -8.37 -24.64 -18.97
C ILE A 721 -6.96 -25.17 -19.17
N GLU A 722 -6.69 -26.38 -18.72
CA GLU A 722 -5.37 -27.03 -18.87
C GLU A 722 -5.52 -28.54 -19.12
N GLY A 723 -4.65 -29.13 -19.96
CA GLY A 723 -4.63 -30.58 -20.16
C GLY A 723 -4.05 -31.02 -21.50
N GLU A 724 -3.85 -32.32 -21.69
CA GLU A 724 -3.43 -32.88 -22.97
C GLU A 724 -4.65 -33.03 -23.90
N SER A 725 -4.60 -32.42 -25.09
CA SER A 725 -5.70 -32.51 -26.06
C SER A 725 -5.58 -33.79 -26.90
N LEU A 726 -6.63 -34.61 -26.94
CA LEU A 726 -6.72 -35.78 -27.81
C LEU A 726 -6.92 -35.41 -29.30
N SER A 727 -7.30 -34.17 -29.61
CA SER A 727 -7.71 -33.75 -30.96
C SER A 727 -6.54 -33.70 -31.95
N GLY A 728 -5.33 -33.31 -31.50
CA GLY A 728 -4.16 -33.23 -32.38
C GLY A 728 -3.55 -34.57 -32.76
N SER A 729 -3.83 -35.63 -31.98
CA SER A 729 -3.40 -37.00 -32.32
C SER A 729 -4.12 -37.58 -33.55
N LYS A 730 -5.26 -37.02 -33.96
CA LYS A 730 -5.99 -37.45 -35.17
C LYS A 730 -5.58 -36.70 -36.44
N ALA A 731 -5.19 -35.43 -36.34
CA ALA A 731 -4.78 -34.64 -37.51
C ALA A 731 -3.48 -35.18 -38.13
N LEU A 732 -2.52 -35.63 -37.31
CA LEU A 732 -1.28 -36.25 -37.78
C LEU A 732 -1.49 -37.61 -38.47
N ALA A 733 -2.60 -38.31 -38.19
CA ALA A 733 -2.89 -39.60 -38.79
C ALA A 733 -3.58 -39.48 -40.17
N GLU A 734 -4.17 -38.31 -40.49
CA GLU A 734 -4.84 -38.08 -41.77
C GLU A 734 -3.91 -37.42 -42.82
N ASP A 735 -2.86 -36.72 -42.39
CA ASP A 735 -1.87 -36.09 -43.28
C ASP A 735 -0.75 -37.05 -43.76
N GLU A 736 -0.60 -38.25 -43.18
CA GLU A 736 0.41 -39.24 -43.62
C GLU A 736 -0.01 -40.10 -44.84
N GLU A 737 -1.27 -40.04 -45.30
CA GLU A 737 -1.75 -40.90 -46.41
C GLU A 737 -1.66 -40.27 -47.83
N LYS A 738 -1.09 -39.07 -47.98
CA LYS A 738 -0.88 -38.44 -49.30
C LYS A 738 0.42 -37.65 -49.38
N ASP A 739 1.53 -38.34 -49.68
CA ASP A 739 2.51 -37.93 -50.71
C ASP A 739 3.70 -38.89 -50.68
N ASP A 740 3.73 -39.86 -51.60
CA ASP A 740 4.92 -40.66 -51.88
C ASP A 740 5.33 -40.45 -53.35
N ALA A 741 6.25 -39.50 -53.56
CA ALA A 741 7.03 -39.37 -54.79
C ALA A 741 8.35 -38.60 -54.54
N THR A 742 9.40 -39.36 -54.25
CA THR A 742 10.81 -39.15 -54.63
C THR A 742 11.51 -37.82 -54.26
N ALA A 743 12.40 -37.87 -53.26
CA ALA A 743 13.75 -37.33 -53.33
C ALA A 743 14.62 -37.87 -52.18
N GLU A 744 15.72 -38.55 -52.52
CA GLU A 744 16.81 -38.89 -51.61
C GLU A 744 17.64 -37.64 -51.29
N SER A 745 17.87 -37.36 -50.00
CA SER A 745 19.17 -36.84 -49.52
C SER A 745 19.28 -37.00 -48.01
N ASP A 746 20.31 -37.73 -47.59
CA ASP A 746 20.78 -37.90 -46.22
C ASP A 746 21.11 -36.56 -45.54
N ASP A 747 20.50 -36.29 -44.39
CA ASP A 747 21.21 -35.70 -43.26
C ASP A 747 20.58 -36.17 -41.93
N ALA A 748 21.41 -36.80 -41.10
CA ALA A 748 21.02 -37.36 -39.81
C ALA A 748 21.01 -36.23 -38.76
N GLY A 749 19.87 -35.57 -38.62
CA GLY A 749 19.54 -34.68 -37.50
C GLY A 749 18.58 -35.35 -36.53
N ASP A 750 18.94 -35.35 -35.25
CA ASP A 750 18.21 -35.91 -34.09
C ASP A 750 16.76 -35.37 -34.03
N GLY A 751 15.83 -36.09 -34.64
CA GLY A 751 14.40 -35.77 -34.66
C GLY A 751 13.77 -36.11 -33.33
N LYS A 752 13.72 -35.13 -32.42
CA LYS A 752 12.75 -35.18 -31.32
C LYS A 752 11.36 -35.19 -31.93
N GLU A 753 10.69 -36.33 -31.87
CA GLU A 753 9.24 -36.43 -31.99
C GLU A 753 8.62 -35.33 -31.13
N SER A 754 7.97 -34.35 -31.78
CA SER A 754 7.39 -33.19 -31.12
C SER A 754 6.13 -33.64 -30.38
N ALA A 755 6.30 -34.12 -29.14
CA ALA A 755 5.20 -34.29 -28.21
C ALA A 755 4.43 -32.97 -28.13
N MET A 756 3.16 -32.97 -28.53
CA MET A 756 2.30 -31.78 -28.48
C MET A 756 2.30 -31.19 -27.07
N ALA A 757 2.51 -29.88 -26.96
CA ALA A 757 2.42 -29.20 -25.68
C ALA A 757 0.97 -29.27 -25.15
N PRO A 758 0.77 -29.41 -23.83
CA PRO A 758 -0.57 -29.41 -23.26
C PRO A 758 -1.28 -28.08 -23.55
N VAL A 759 -2.58 -28.15 -23.82
CA VAL A 759 -3.43 -26.97 -23.97
C VAL A 759 -3.44 -26.21 -22.65
N LYS A 760 -3.27 -24.89 -22.73
CA LYS A 760 -3.29 -23.99 -21.59
C LYS A 760 -3.96 -22.68 -21.97
N ALA A 761 -5.16 -22.43 -21.46
CA ALA A 761 -5.95 -21.26 -21.84
C ALA A 761 -6.69 -20.64 -20.66
N VAL A 762 -6.94 -19.33 -20.76
CA VAL A 762 -7.89 -18.60 -19.90
C VAL A 762 -8.97 -18.06 -20.80
N TYR A 763 -10.24 -18.40 -20.54
CA TYR A 763 -11.39 -17.87 -21.27
C TYR A 763 -12.22 -16.96 -20.36
N VAL A 764 -12.57 -15.78 -20.86
CA VAL A 764 -13.37 -14.76 -20.18
C VAL A 764 -14.49 -14.30 -21.12
N ALA A 765 -15.74 -14.36 -20.65
CA ALA A 765 -16.93 -14.02 -21.44
C ALA A 765 -17.29 -12.52 -21.43
N ASP A 766 -16.29 -11.65 -21.24
CA ASP A 766 -16.43 -10.19 -21.14
C ASP A 766 -15.09 -9.52 -21.48
N MET A 767 -15.07 -8.62 -22.47
CA MET A 767 -13.86 -7.84 -22.77
C MET A 767 -13.81 -6.51 -22.02
N ASP A 768 -14.96 -5.98 -21.61
CA ASP A 768 -15.07 -4.71 -20.89
C ASP A 768 -14.39 -4.77 -19.51
N MET A 769 -14.05 -5.96 -19.02
CA MET A 769 -13.12 -6.12 -17.89
C MET A 769 -11.75 -5.43 -18.10
N MET A 770 -11.37 -5.14 -19.35
CA MET A 770 -10.12 -4.46 -19.70
C MET A 770 -10.24 -2.94 -19.81
N LEU A 771 -11.41 -2.33 -19.58
CA LEU A 771 -11.60 -0.91 -19.83
C LEU A 771 -10.54 -0.02 -19.15
N PRO A 772 -10.04 1.05 -19.82
CA PRO A 772 -9.02 1.94 -19.28
C PRO A 772 -9.38 2.59 -17.93
N VAL A 773 -10.68 2.74 -17.65
CA VAL A 773 -11.17 3.30 -16.39
C VAL A 773 -10.70 2.50 -15.17
N PHE A 774 -10.51 1.18 -15.28
CA PHE A 774 -10.02 0.36 -14.17
C PHE A 774 -8.56 0.68 -13.82
N LEU A 775 -7.73 1.07 -14.79
CA LEU A 775 -6.37 1.54 -14.55
C LEU A 775 -6.38 2.91 -13.86
N GLN A 776 -7.30 3.81 -14.26
CA GLN A 776 -7.45 5.13 -13.66
C GLN A 776 -7.93 5.04 -12.21
N ILE A 777 -8.97 4.24 -11.94
CA ILE A 777 -9.48 3.97 -10.59
C ILE A 777 -8.39 3.37 -9.69
N ARG A 778 -7.58 2.45 -10.23
CA ARG A 778 -6.46 1.83 -9.50
C ARG A 778 -5.36 2.85 -9.15
N ALA A 779 -5.04 3.75 -10.08
CA ALA A 779 -4.01 4.78 -9.87
C ALA A 779 -4.48 5.89 -8.92
N ASP A 780 -5.72 6.35 -9.08
CA ASP A 780 -6.31 7.42 -8.29
C ASP A 780 -7.78 7.11 -7.91
N PRO A 781 -8.01 6.42 -6.78
CA PRO A 781 -9.36 6.07 -6.35
C PRO A 781 -10.20 7.27 -5.91
N GLU A 782 -9.60 8.44 -5.64
CA GLU A 782 -10.35 9.65 -5.23
C GLU A 782 -10.96 10.39 -6.44
N GLN A 783 -10.50 10.12 -7.66
CA GLN A 783 -11.06 10.74 -8.87
C GLN A 783 -12.42 10.17 -9.29
N ALA A 784 -12.72 8.90 -8.98
CA ALA A 784 -13.83 8.17 -9.58
C ALA A 784 -15.17 8.22 -8.81
N ALA A 785 -15.21 8.74 -7.58
CA ALA A 785 -16.39 9.10 -6.77
C ALA A 785 -15.95 9.41 -5.33
N GLU A 786 -16.86 9.84 -4.45
CA GLU A 786 -16.62 9.88 -2.99
C GLU A 786 -16.34 8.50 -2.36
N MET A 787 -16.37 7.41 -3.14
CA MET A 787 -16.09 6.04 -2.69
C MET A 787 -14.78 5.50 -3.28
N ARG A 788 -13.98 4.86 -2.42
CA ARG A 788 -12.73 4.19 -2.80
C ARG A 788 -13.03 2.87 -3.48
N PHE A 789 -13.22 2.87 -4.79
CA PHE A 789 -13.29 1.64 -5.58
C PHE A 789 -11.95 0.91 -5.57
N GLN A 790 -11.98 -0.41 -5.38
CA GLN A 790 -10.80 -1.27 -5.39
C GLN A 790 -11.00 -2.47 -6.31
N PHE A 791 -11.46 -2.21 -7.53
CA PHE A 791 -11.62 -3.26 -8.54
C PHE A 791 -10.26 -3.85 -8.91
N GLN A 792 -10.15 -5.18 -8.86
CA GLN A 792 -8.92 -5.91 -9.15
C GLN A 792 -8.92 -6.51 -10.57
N ASN A 793 -9.70 -5.93 -11.49
CA ASN A 793 -9.76 -6.31 -12.90
C ASN A 793 -8.37 -6.39 -13.54
N VAL A 794 -7.56 -5.33 -13.39
CA VAL A 794 -6.19 -5.30 -13.95
C VAL A 794 -5.32 -6.39 -13.32
N THR A 795 -5.45 -6.63 -12.01
CA THR A 795 -4.72 -7.69 -11.31
C THR A 795 -5.11 -9.07 -11.83
N PHE A 796 -6.40 -9.32 -12.06
CA PHE A 796 -6.91 -10.56 -12.65
C PHE A 796 -6.31 -10.80 -14.04
N LEU A 797 -6.29 -9.77 -14.90
CA LEU A 797 -5.69 -9.80 -16.23
C LEU A 797 -4.18 -10.10 -16.19
N LEU A 798 -3.43 -9.40 -15.34
CA LEU A 798 -1.99 -9.64 -15.18
C LEU A 798 -1.69 -11.04 -14.62
N ASN A 799 -2.49 -11.50 -13.65
CA ASN A 799 -2.35 -12.86 -13.11
C ASN A 799 -2.63 -13.93 -14.18
N ALA A 800 -3.57 -13.69 -15.10
CA ALA A 800 -3.85 -14.61 -16.20
C ALA A 800 -2.65 -14.73 -17.16
N ILE A 801 -2.05 -13.60 -17.57
CA ILE A 801 -0.86 -13.61 -18.44
C ILE A 801 0.35 -14.23 -17.74
N ASP A 802 0.60 -13.89 -16.46
CA ASP A 802 1.68 -14.49 -15.69
C ASP A 802 1.51 -16.01 -15.55
N TRP A 803 0.28 -16.47 -15.27
CA TRP A 803 0.02 -17.90 -15.19
C TRP A 803 0.28 -18.58 -16.53
N LEU A 804 -0.17 -18.00 -17.65
CA LEU A 804 0.05 -18.55 -18.99
C LEU A 804 1.54 -18.65 -19.33
N THR A 805 2.31 -17.58 -19.10
CA THR A 805 3.76 -17.51 -19.35
C THR A 805 4.61 -18.28 -18.34
N GLY A 806 4.01 -18.82 -17.26
CA GLY A 806 4.70 -19.59 -16.22
C GLY A 806 5.36 -18.76 -15.12
N GLU A 807 5.10 -17.45 -15.09
CA GLU A 807 5.63 -16.45 -14.17
C GLU A 807 4.85 -16.39 -12.82
N THR A 808 4.63 -17.55 -12.20
CA THR A 808 3.76 -17.65 -11.00
C THR A 808 4.33 -16.97 -9.75
N GLU A 809 5.64 -16.71 -9.70
CA GLU A 809 6.28 -15.97 -8.60
C GLU A 809 5.71 -14.55 -8.46
N PHE A 810 5.44 -13.87 -9.58
CA PHE A 810 4.85 -12.53 -9.58
C PHE A 810 3.43 -12.51 -9.01
N ILE A 811 2.66 -13.58 -9.25
CA ILE A 811 1.32 -13.74 -8.68
C ILE A 811 1.42 -13.84 -7.15
N GLU A 812 2.38 -14.62 -6.62
CA GLU A 812 2.59 -14.74 -5.17
C GLU A 812 3.07 -13.43 -4.54
N VAL A 813 3.91 -12.66 -5.23
CA VAL A 813 4.31 -11.32 -4.77
C VAL A 813 3.12 -10.35 -4.76
N ARG A 814 2.25 -10.34 -5.79
CA ARG A 814 1.05 -9.48 -5.79
C ARG A 814 0.06 -9.83 -4.68
N LYS A 815 0.01 -11.09 -4.25
CA LYS A 815 -0.82 -11.56 -3.12
C LYS A 815 -0.26 -11.12 -1.77
N HIS A 816 1.00 -10.70 -1.71
CA HIS A 816 1.64 -10.27 -0.48
C HIS A 816 1.27 -8.80 -0.20
N GLU A 817 0.21 -8.60 0.57
CA GLU A 817 -0.14 -7.28 1.10
C GLU A 817 0.18 -7.23 2.60
N PRO A 818 1.18 -6.44 3.04
CA PRO A 818 1.41 -6.22 4.46
C PRO A 818 0.20 -5.53 5.10
N ILE A 819 -0.17 -5.99 6.29
CA ILE A 819 -1.32 -5.46 7.03
C ILE A 819 -0.83 -4.35 7.95
N PHE A 820 -1.25 -3.11 7.66
CA PHE A 820 -0.95 -1.96 8.51
C PHE A 820 -2.09 -1.72 9.50
N ALA A 821 -1.74 -1.42 10.74
CA ALA A 821 -2.69 -0.96 11.73
C ALA A 821 -3.11 0.49 11.42
N SER A 822 -4.38 0.71 11.10
CA SER A 822 -4.95 2.06 10.89
C SER A 822 -5.63 2.60 12.16
N LEU A 823 -5.87 3.90 12.21
CA LEU A 823 -6.61 4.54 13.31
C LEU A 823 -8.12 4.31 13.11
N LYS A 824 -8.58 3.07 13.33
CA LYS A 824 -9.98 2.65 13.12
C LYS A 824 -11.02 3.57 13.75
N MET A 825 -10.75 4.15 14.92
CA MET A 825 -11.64 5.12 15.55
C MET A 825 -11.82 6.37 14.67
N ILE A 826 -10.74 6.88 14.07
CA ILE A 826 -10.78 8.03 13.16
C ILE A 826 -11.44 7.64 11.85
N ASP A 827 -11.18 6.44 11.33
CA ASP A 827 -11.86 5.90 10.15
C ASP A 827 -13.38 5.82 10.36
N ALA A 828 -13.82 5.32 11.52
CA ALA A 828 -15.24 5.24 11.87
C ALA A 828 -15.89 6.62 11.97
N VAL A 829 -15.20 7.60 12.56
CA VAL A 829 -15.68 8.99 12.63
C VAL A 829 -15.74 9.64 11.24
N LYS A 830 -14.73 9.41 10.39
CA LYS A 830 -14.72 9.87 8.99
C LYS A 830 -15.85 9.22 8.19
N GLU A 831 -16.11 7.93 8.37
CA GLU A 831 -17.18 7.21 7.66
C GLU A 831 -18.56 7.63 8.15
N GLU A 832 -18.76 7.82 9.46
CA GLU A 832 -20.01 8.38 10.00
C GLU A 832 -20.29 9.77 9.42
N ALA A 833 -19.28 10.64 9.45
CA ALA A 833 -19.38 12.00 8.91
C ALA A 833 -19.67 11.98 7.39
N SER A 834 -19.00 11.09 6.64
CA SER A 834 -19.23 10.91 5.20
C SER A 834 -20.63 10.36 4.92
N SER A 835 -21.13 9.41 5.70
CA SER A 835 -22.50 8.89 5.62
C SER A 835 -23.54 9.99 5.90
N GLU A 836 -23.32 10.85 6.90
CA GLU A 836 -24.17 12.01 7.16
C GLU A 836 -24.16 13.01 5.99
N VAL A 837 -22.99 13.30 5.42
CA VAL A 837 -22.83 14.14 4.21
C VAL A 837 -23.61 13.53 3.05
N ARG A 838 -23.45 12.23 2.77
CA ARG A 838 -24.14 11.52 1.69
C ARG A 838 -25.65 11.59 1.83
N LYS A 839 -26.19 11.30 3.02
CA LYS A 839 -27.64 11.36 3.29
C LYS A 839 -28.23 12.74 3.04
N LYS A 840 -27.55 13.79 3.51
CA LYS A 840 -28.02 15.17 3.32
C LYS A 840 -27.83 15.67 1.90
N SER A 841 -26.74 15.28 1.24
CA SER A 841 -26.49 15.62 -0.17
C SER A 841 -27.56 15.01 -1.08
N LYS A 842 -27.91 13.74 -0.85
CA LYS A 842 -29.03 13.09 -1.54
C LYS A 842 -30.37 13.79 -1.30
N ALA A 843 -30.65 14.18 -0.05
CA ALA A 843 -31.88 14.93 0.26
C ALA A 843 -31.94 16.28 -0.49
N PHE A 844 -30.82 17.00 -0.62
CA PHE A 844 -30.76 18.24 -1.39
C PHE A 844 -30.88 18.00 -2.90
N GLN A 845 -30.35 16.89 -3.40
CA GLN A 845 -30.50 16.49 -4.79
C GLN A 845 -31.96 16.16 -5.11
N ASP A 846 -32.61 15.36 -4.27
CA ASP A 846 -34.04 15.04 -4.39
C ASP A 846 -34.91 16.32 -4.34
N GLU A 847 -34.58 17.27 -3.47
CA GLU A 847 -35.26 18.58 -3.37
C GLU A 847 -35.01 19.44 -4.63
N SER A 848 -33.78 19.45 -5.14
CA SER A 848 -33.41 20.14 -6.38
C SER A 848 -34.17 19.57 -7.57
N ASP A 849 -34.16 18.25 -7.73
CA ASP A 849 -34.82 17.55 -8.82
C ASP A 849 -36.34 17.74 -8.75
N ALA A 850 -36.94 17.70 -7.56
CA ALA A 850 -38.35 18.02 -7.37
C ALA A 850 -38.67 19.47 -7.77
N THR A 851 -37.81 20.43 -7.41
CA THR A 851 -37.97 21.85 -7.75
C THR A 851 -37.86 22.11 -9.25
N VAL A 852 -36.92 21.43 -9.92
CA VAL A 852 -36.74 21.48 -11.38
C VAL A 852 -37.91 20.82 -12.09
N ARG A 853 -38.37 19.65 -11.61
CA ARG A 853 -39.54 18.96 -12.16
C ARG A 853 -40.80 19.81 -12.04
N GLU A 854 -41.03 20.45 -10.89
CA GLU A 854 -42.17 21.36 -10.71
C GLU A 854 -42.09 22.58 -11.65
N ALA A 855 -40.89 23.11 -11.91
CA ALA A 855 -40.68 24.21 -12.86
C ALA A 855 -40.95 23.75 -14.31
N GLN A 856 -40.49 22.56 -14.69
CA GLN A 856 -40.72 21.94 -15.99
C GLN A 856 -42.22 21.69 -16.22
N GLU A 857 -42.91 21.11 -15.24
CA GLU A 857 -44.36 20.87 -15.29
C GLU A 857 -45.15 22.17 -15.45
N LYS A 858 -44.75 23.24 -14.74
CA LYS A 858 -45.36 24.59 -14.89
C LYS A 858 -45.11 25.18 -16.28
N MET A 859 -43.92 25.01 -16.83
CA MET A 859 -43.59 25.43 -18.19
C MET A 859 -44.44 24.68 -19.22
N ASP A 860 -44.49 23.35 -19.13
CA ASP A 860 -45.24 22.48 -20.04
C ASP A 860 -46.74 22.76 -19.98
N ALA A 861 -47.29 22.98 -18.77
CA ALA A 861 -48.68 23.40 -18.59
C ALA A 861 -48.96 24.77 -19.22
N GLY A 862 -48.03 25.73 -19.07
CA GLY A 862 -48.12 27.04 -19.70
C GLY A 862 -48.11 26.95 -21.23
N LEU A 863 -47.18 26.17 -21.80
CA LEU A 863 -47.05 25.98 -23.26
C LEU A 863 -48.18 25.16 -23.87
N LYS A 864 -48.81 24.25 -23.12
CA LYS A 864 -49.95 23.44 -23.58
C LYS A 864 -51.14 24.33 -23.95
N SER A 865 -51.50 25.29 -23.10
CA SER A 865 -52.59 26.24 -23.39
C SER A 865 -52.36 27.03 -24.69
N LEU A 866 -51.11 27.43 -24.93
CA LEU A 866 -50.68 28.14 -26.12
C LEU A 866 -50.65 27.26 -27.37
N ARG A 867 -50.24 25.98 -27.25
CA ARG A 867 -50.33 24.99 -28.34
C ARG A 867 -51.78 24.78 -28.77
N GLU A 868 -52.69 24.63 -27.81
CA GLU A 868 -54.12 24.44 -28.07
C GLU A 868 -54.74 25.68 -28.76
N GLU A 869 -54.35 26.91 -28.37
CA GLU A 869 -54.75 28.14 -29.07
C GLU A 869 -54.21 28.20 -30.51
N LEU A 870 -52.95 27.80 -30.72
CA LEU A 870 -52.30 27.82 -32.02
C LEU A 870 -52.91 26.77 -32.98
N GLU A 871 -53.26 25.59 -32.47
CA GLU A 871 -54.00 24.57 -33.21
C GLU A 871 -55.42 25.03 -33.59
N LYS A 872 -56.13 25.74 -32.69
CA LYS A 872 -57.44 26.32 -33.00
C LYS A 872 -57.34 27.37 -34.11
N LEU A 873 -56.38 28.29 -34.01
CA LEU A 873 -56.17 29.33 -35.01
C LEU A 873 -55.71 28.76 -36.37
N GLN A 874 -54.92 27.67 -36.38
CA GLN A 874 -54.58 26.96 -37.61
C GLN A 874 -55.80 26.29 -38.26
N LYS A 875 -56.72 25.74 -37.47
CA LYS A 875 -57.99 25.18 -37.96
C LYS A 875 -58.92 26.28 -38.49
N GLU A 876 -59.05 27.40 -37.80
CA GLU A 876 -59.88 28.54 -38.22
C GLU A 876 -59.31 29.30 -39.42
N GLY A 877 -57.99 29.30 -39.59
CA GLY A 877 -57.30 29.82 -40.78
C GLY A 877 -57.52 28.98 -42.05
N ALA A 878 -57.81 27.68 -41.92
CA ALA A 878 -58.17 26.82 -43.04
C ALA A 878 -59.58 27.15 -43.61
N ASP A 879 -60.44 27.78 -42.81
CA ASP A 879 -61.81 28.20 -43.17
C ASP A 879 -61.89 29.62 -43.79
N GLY A 880 -60.75 30.29 -44.02
CA GLY A 880 -60.68 31.56 -44.75
C GLY A 880 -61.14 32.81 -43.99
N ARG A 881 -61.29 32.74 -42.65
CA ARG A 881 -61.77 33.86 -41.82
C ARG A 881 -60.68 34.67 -41.10
N ILE A 882 -59.39 34.34 -41.26
CA ILE A 882 -58.26 34.96 -40.53
C ILE A 882 -57.08 35.23 -41.49
N SER A 883 -56.38 36.37 -41.33
CA SER A 883 -55.25 36.76 -42.17
C SER A 883 -53.97 35.94 -41.88
N ARG A 884 -53.22 35.54 -42.92
CA ARG A 884 -51.90 34.88 -42.78
C ARG A 884 -50.92 35.67 -41.89
N ALA A 885 -51.05 36.99 -41.85
CA ALA A 885 -50.22 37.87 -41.01
C ALA A 885 -50.52 37.70 -39.51
N GLU A 886 -51.77 37.42 -39.11
CA GLU A 886 -52.15 37.20 -37.71
C GLU A 886 -51.63 35.84 -37.21
N ILE A 887 -51.66 34.82 -38.07
CA ILE A 887 -51.08 33.50 -37.77
C ILE A 887 -49.56 33.60 -37.60
N GLN A 888 -48.86 34.32 -38.49
CA GLN A 888 -47.41 34.56 -38.34
C GLN A 888 -47.05 35.36 -37.09
N ALA A 889 -47.83 36.40 -36.75
CA ALA A 889 -47.62 37.18 -35.52
C ALA A 889 -47.80 36.31 -34.26
N LYS A 890 -48.80 35.42 -34.23
CA LYS A 890 -49.04 34.47 -33.13
C LYS A 890 -47.98 33.37 -33.04
N VAL A 891 -47.46 32.88 -34.16
CA VAL A 891 -46.34 31.93 -34.19
C VAL A 891 -45.06 32.59 -33.65
N GLN A 892 -44.81 33.84 -33.99
CA GLN A 892 -43.68 34.60 -33.47
C GLN A 892 -43.83 34.92 -31.97
N GLU A 893 -45.05 35.23 -31.52
CA GLU A 893 -45.40 35.37 -30.10
C GLU A 893 -45.15 34.05 -29.33
N PHE A 894 -45.56 32.91 -29.89
CA PHE A 894 -45.33 31.59 -29.33
C PHE A 894 -43.84 31.28 -29.18
N GLN A 895 -43.05 31.49 -30.24
CA GLN A 895 -41.60 31.28 -30.21
C GLN A 895 -40.91 32.17 -29.16
N THR A 896 -41.26 33.46 -29.13
CA THR A 896 -40.68 34.42 -28.17
C THR A 896 -41.02 34.04 -26.72
N ARG A 897 -42.24 33.56 -26.49
CA ARG A 897 -42.69 33.14 -25.16
C ARG A 897 -42.07 31.80 -24.76
N GLN A 898 -41.94 30.86 -25.69
CA GLN A 898 -41.24 29.59 -25.47
C GLN A 898 -39.78 29.81 -25.09
N GLU A 899 -39.06 30.67 -25.82
CA GLU A 899 -37.68 31.03 -25.48
C GLU A 899 -37.57 31.70 -24.10
N ARG A 900 -38.52 32.57 -23.75
CA ARG A 900 -38.54 33.24 -22.44
C ARG A 900 -38.75 32.25 -21.30
N GLU A 901 -39.70 31.34 -21.43
CA GLU A 901 -39.96 30.30 -20.44
C GLU A 901 -38.79 29.32 -20.32
N GLN A 902 -38.16 28.93 -21.44
CA GLN A 902 -36.93 28.13 -21.43
C GLN A 902 -35.77 28.83 -20.72
N ARG A 903 -35.56 30.14 -20.97
CA ARG A 903 -34.55 30.91 -20.21
C ARG A 903 -34.87 31.00 -18.73
N MET A 904 -36.14 31.13 -18.35
CA MET A 904 -36.52 31.13 -16.93
C MET A 904 -36.29 29.78 -16.27
N LEU A 905 -36.56 28.68 -16.98
CA LEU A 905 -36.25 27.33 -16.51
C LEU A 905 -34.74 27.15 -16.34
N ASP A 906 -33.93 27.54 -17.31
CA ASP A 906 -32.47 27.45 -17.28
C ASP A 906 -31.87 28.27 -16.13
N VAL A 907 -32.34 29.51 -15.93
CA VAL A 907 -31.95 30.34 -14.78
C VAL A 907 -32.34 29.69 -13.45
N LYS A 908 -33.53 29.06 -13.38
CA LYS A 908 -33.99 28.38 -12.18
C LYS A 908 -33.18 27.11 -11.91
N GLN A 909 -32.91 26.28 -12.92
CA GLN A 909 -32.02 25.13 -12.85
C GLN A 909 -30.64 25.54 -12.34
N THR A 910 -30.02 26.54 -12.98
CA THR A 910 -28.71 27.07 -12.58
C THR A 910 -28.70 27.59 -11.14
N LYS A 911 -29.78 28.27 -10.72
CA LYS A 911 -29.90 28.80 -9.35
C LYS A 911 -30.03 27.66 -8.33
N THR A 912 -30.92 26.70 -8.58
CA THR A 912 -31.13 25.55 -7.70
C THR A 912 -29.86 24.70 -7.60
N GLU A 913 -29.16 24.48 -8.72
CA GLU A 913 -27.88 23.78 -8.75
C GLU A 913 -26.80 24.51 -7.91
N ARG A 914 -26.70 25.84 -8.04
CA ARG A 914 -25.78 26.64 -7.21
C ARG A 914 -26.12 26.58 -5.73
N GLU A 915 -27.40 26.62 -5.36
CA GLU A 915 -27.85 26.51 -3.96
C GLU A 915 -27.56 25.12 -3.40
N MET A 916 -27.86 24.06 -4.16
CA MET A 916 -27.50 22.67 -3.83
C MET A 916 -25.99 22.53 -3.60
N GLN A 917 -25.16 22.97 -4.54
CA GLN A 917 -23.70 22.93 -4.40
C GLN A 917 -23.17 23.74 -3.22
N LYS A 918 -23.82 24.85 -2.86
CA LYS A 918 -23.46 25.64 -1.68
C LYS A 918 -23.79 24.88 -0.38
N ASN A 919 -24.97 24.28 -0.30
CA ASN A 919 -25.41 23.53 0.86
C ASN A 919 -24.56 22.26 1.07
N ILE A 920 -24.22 21.55 -0.02
CA ILE A 920 -23.32 20.39 0.03
C ILE A 920 -21.95 20.80 0.59
N ARG A 921 -21.36 21.90 0.08
CA ARG A 921 -20.07 22.42 0.59
C ARG A 921 -20.13 22.80 2.07
N GLU A 922 -21.23 23.39 2.52
CA GLU A 922 -21.39 23.76 3.93
C GLU A 922 -21.45 22.53 4.84
N ILE A 923 -22.19 21.49 4.44
CA ILE A 923 -22.27 20.23 5.20
C ILE A 923 -20.92 19.53 5.25
N GLN A 924 -20.21 19.46 4.12
CA GLN A 924 -18.86 18.90 4.07
C GLN A 924 -17.93 19.66 5.03
N ARG A 925 -17.94 20.99 5.02
CA ARG A 925 -17.14 21.82 5.96
C ARG A 925 -17.45 21.50 7.42
N VAL A 926 -18.73 21.32 7.78
CA VAL A 926 -19.13 20.98 9.16
C VAL A 926 -18.66 19.58 9.54
N ALA A 927 -18.76 18.61 8.62
CA ALA A 927 -18.27 17.25 8.81
C ALA A 927 -16.76 17.22 9.07
N ASP A 928 -15.96 17.94 8.26
CA ASP A 928 -14.51 18.02 8.42
C ASP A 928 -14.09 18.71 9.74
N GLN A 929 -14.85 19.73 10.16
CA GLN A 929 -14.65 20.39 11.45
C GLN A 929 -14.93 19.43 12.63
N LYS A 930 -15.95 18.58 12.52
CA LYS A 930 -16.28 17.55 13.53
C LYS A 930 -15.12 16.55 13.64
N VAL A 931 -14.59 16.05 12.52
CA VAL A 931 -13.43 15.16 12.48
C VAL A 931 -12.21 15.81 13.14
N THR A 932 -11.89 17.05 12.76
CA THR A 932 -10.74 17.79 13.30
C THR A 932 -10.87 18.06 14.80
N ALA A 933 -12.08 18.38 15.27
CA ALA A 933 -12.34 18.60 16.70
C ALA A 933 -12.10 17.33 17.52
N ILE A 934 -12.55 16.18 17.02
CA ILE A 934 -12.32 14.87 17.66
C ILE A 934 -10.82 14.54 17.67
N GLN A 935 -10.11 14.76 16.56
CA GLN A 935 -8.65 14.58 16.52
C GLN A 935 -7.94 15.44 17.58
N ASN A 936 -8.30 16.71 17.72
CA ASN A 936 -7.72 17.60 18.72
C ASN A 936 -8.03 17.17 20.17
N GLN A 937 -9.24 16.66 20.43
CA GLN A 937 -9.58 16.10 21.74
C GLN A 937 -8.74 14.87 22.06
N VAL A 938 -8.56 13.97 21.09
CA VAL A 938 -7.69 12.81 21.20
C VAL A 938 -6.25 13.24 21.48
N LYS A 939 -5.71 14.23 20.73
CA LYS A 939 -4.37 14.78 20.97
C LYS A 939 -4.19 15.28 22.40
N ALA A 940 -5.15 16.07 22.89
CA ALA A 940 -5.09 16.59 24.25
C ALA A 940 -5.16 15.46 25.30
N ALA A 941 -6.05 14.49 25.12
CA ALA A 941 -6.17 13.34 26.02
C ALA A 941 -4.89 12.48 26.02
N ALA A 942 -4.33 12.21 24.84
CA ALA A 942 -3.12 11.43 24.64
C ALA A 942 -1.87 12.06 25.27
N VAL A 943 -1.85 13.38 25.51
CA VAL A 943 -0.74 14.09 26.14
C VAL A 943 -0.95 14.28 27.65
N VAL A 944 -2.18 14.57 28.08
CA VAL A 944 -2.49 14.91 29.48
C VAL A 944 -2.69 13.67 30.35
N LEU A 945 -3.46 12.67 29.90
CA LEU A 945 -3.74 11.46 30.69
C LEU A 945 -2.48 10.68 31.12
N PRO A 946 -1.45 10.50 30.27
CA PRO A 946 -0.19 9.84 30.66
C PRO A 946 0.51 10.47 31.86
N CYS A 947 0.39 11.79 32.03
CA CYS A 947 1.09 12.54 33.06
C CYS A 947 0.46 12.38 34.45
N ILE A 948 -0.80 11.93 34.52
CA ILE A 948 -1.56 11.87 35.78
C ILE A 948 -1.02 10.79 36.73
N PRO A 949 -0.82 9.52 36.32
CA PRO A 949 -0.36 8.48 37.25
C PRO A 949 1.00 8.77 37.91
N PRO A 950 2.05 9.24 37.20
CA PRO A 950 3.33 9.57 37.81
C PRO A 950 3.20 10.68 38.85
N LEU A 951 2.38 11.70 38.56
CA LEU A 951 2.11 12.79 39.50
C LEU A 951 1.40 12.31 40.75
N ILE A 952 0.39 11.43 40.62
CA ILE A 952 -0.32 10.85 41.77
C ILE A 952 0.66 10.06 42.64
N VAL A 953 1.48 9.18 42.06
CA VAL A 953 2.47 8.41 42.81
C VAL A 953 3.49 9.35 43.48
N GLY A 954 3.94 10.39 42.77
CA GLY A 954 4.84 11.40 43.33
C GLY A 954 4.26 12.15 44.53
N VAL A 955 2.97 12.51 44.49
CA VAL A 955 2.26 13.13 45.61
C VAL A 955 2.12 12.16 46.78
N ILE A 956 1.79 10.90 46.53
CA ILE A 956 1.72 9.85 47.57
C ILE A 956 3.08 9.68 48.25
N VAL A 957 4.16 9.58 47.47
CA VAL A 957 5.52 9.45 48.01
C VAL A 957 5.90 10.69 48.82
N PHE A 958 5.63 11.90 48.31
CA PHE A 958 5.86 13.14 49.06
C PHE A 958 5.11 13.17 50.39
N ALA A 959 3.82 12.82 50.38
CA ALA A 959 3.00 12.77 51.58
C ALA A 959 3.53 11.72 52.58
N SER A 960 3.83 10.51 52.11
CA SER A 960 4.37 9.42 52.95
C SER A 960 5.71 9.79 53.59
N ARG A 961 6.60 10.45 52.83
CA ARG A 961 7.89 10.92 53.31
C ARG A 961 7.70 12.00 54.38
N ARG A 962 6.83 12.99 54.12
CA ARG A 962 6.55 14.07 55.07
C ARG A 962 5.89 13.56 56.36
N LEU A 963 5.09 12.49 56.28
CA LEU A 963 4.51 11.82 57.45
C LEU A 963 5.59 11.11 58.28
N ARG A 964 6.49 10.35 57.66
CA ARG A 964 7.62 9.69 58.35
C ARG A 964 8.61 10.69 58.98
N GLU A 965 8.85 11.82 58.31
CA GLU A 965 9.67 12.90 58.88
C GLU A 965 8.99 13.53 60.11
N ARG A 966 7.65 13.53 60.19
CA ARG A 966 6.88 14.03 61.34
C ARG A 966 6.80 13.06 62.52
N GLU A 967 6.86 11.74 62.29
CA GLU A 967 6.83 10.72 63.37
C GLU A 967 8.03 10.82 64.32
N ASN A 968 9.18 11.30 63.85
CA ASN A 968 10.40 11.44 64.64
C ASN A 968 10.58 12.83 65.29
N ILE A 969 9.62 13.75 65.12
CA ILE A 969 9.68 15.11 65.69
C ILE A 969 8.70 15.18 66.88
N SER A 970 9.19 15.54 68.06
CA SER A 970 8.33 15.75 69.24
C SER A 970 7.26 16.80 68.93
N LYS A 971 6.01 16.59 69.40
CA LYS A 971 4.89 17.54 69.18
C LYS A 971 5.21 18.99 69.57
N SER A 972 6.19 19.21 70.44
CA SER A 972 6.69 20.53 70.87
C SER A 972 7.57 21.27 69.86
N ARG A 973 8.04 20.63 68.78
CA ARG A 973 8.90 21.24 67.74
C ARG A 973 8.22 21.41 66.37
N LEU A 974 6.95 21.02 66.25
CA LEU A 974 6.14 21.28 65.06
C LEU A 974 5.61 22.72 65.12
N LYS A 975 6.27 23.65 64.40
CA LYS A 975 5.68 24.93 64.00
C LYS A 975 5.10 24.82 62.60
#